data_AF-A0A2V1ZTS3-F1
#
_entry.id   AF-A0A2V1ZTS3-F1
#
_cell.length_a   1.000
_cell.length_b   1.000
_cell.length_c   1.000
_cell.angle_alpha   90.00
_cell.angle_beta   90.00
_cell.angle_gamma   90.00
#
_symmetry.space_group_name_H-M   'P 1'
#
loop_
_entity.id
_entity.type
_entity.pdbx_description
1 polymer ?
#
loop_
_entity_poly.entity_id
_entity_poly.type
_entity_poly.pdbx_seq_one_letter_code
_entity_poly.pdbx_strand_id
1 'polypeptide(L)'
;MSSSTKEPTHKECGKFEMCKNPVFENTGACALHCLDEKIENTNSYLSEFHNLFMGYLFEKIKNINSIKSSNDYQKLIKTTALSSIRLEGLRFGSFKDNNDLKSVINDSDLLIEDIFFPESINGYIIKEFQKVYFKNCIFRENLAFDKSCIFYSSCIFYEKIEIKADTEYLYTKDKKDIGYSPVISSPNEDEYKYKECVFESDVSIIGQKKINYIYYRLFRNCDFKKNINIDNVKVRSYFITISDIFEYIKIIDGKYGYEDLICKYKNIYSFNDLSIKNCNFDSSFKINGIDIDYIEKNKKIMDNYNKGLSNEIKGIFSINSLIIEETKFDEKFELKNCIVKNINFEDSNIKGIFDVYKSSFIKAKFYKSIFEEFAAFEYVIFGDSLIENRTDFIYVTFKDFSNFRDTHFKSGLSFSRANLKQEPNFLNTKINTEYTDRETFRIIKNSFDDVGNKLEANKFFAEEMKAYKKELDEIKLKEIEYIKSIKENDRDIKYKKNEKYKESRRSRWVFNANNFISEFGENYLRPIFILTISVVVYTVITLWNKYYFKKNPYFTSWDWLNNASWSKWYFESHEYFLSCEGFDIFSGFWNELAINILPFRVFIKDRNGIEFISLFFYIWFAILIWQIIIAVKRHTQR
;
A
#
# COMPACT_ATOMS: atom_id res chain seq x y z
N MET A 1 -19.37 -10.76 23.33
CA MET A 1 -20.48 -11.71 23.09
C MET A 1 -20.11 -12.54 21.89
N SER A 2 -19.79 -13.82 22.11
CA SER A 2 -19.38 -14.78 21.07
C SER A 2 -20.60 -15.15 20.22
N SER A 3 -20.65 -14.66 18.98
CA SER A 3 -21.61 -15.13 17.98
C SER A 3 -21.11 -16.46 17.43
N SER A 4 -21.76 -17.55 17.82
CA SER A 4 -21.56 -18.86 17.21
C SER A 4 -21.93 -18.78 15.72
N THR A 5 -20.95 -19.00 14.86
CA THR A 5 -21.17 -19.41 13.48
C THR A 5 -21.91 -20.74 13.52
N LYS A 6 -23.19 -20.76 13.13
CA LYS A 6 -23.91 -22.02 12.90
C LYS A 6 -23.18 -22.76 11.77
N GLU A 7 -22.69 -23.95 12.08
CA GLU A 7 -22.33 -24.94 11.07
C GLU A 7 -23.53 -25.17 10.13
N PRO A 8 -23.31 -25.35 8.82
CA PRO A 8 -24.39 -25.63 7.88
C PRO A 8 -25.09 -26.93 8.29
N THR A 9 -26.38 -26.85 8.59
CA THR A 9 -27.17 -28.01 8.99
C THR A 9 -27.31 -28.98 7.81
N HIS A 10 -26.72 -30.15 7.95
CA HIS A 10 -26.80 -31.35 7.10
C HIS A 10 -28.20 -31.64 6.53
N LYS A 11 -28.45 -31.18 5.29
CA LYS A 11 -29.23 -31.81 4.20
C LYS A 11 -29.50 -30.77 3.12
N GLU A 12 -28.55 -30.57 2.21
CA GLU A 12 -28.81 -29.87 0.95
C GLU A 12 -29.18 -30.90 -0.13
N CYS A 13 -30.28 -31.63 0.07
CA CYS A 13 -31.01 -32.11 -1.11
C CYS A 13 -31.82 -30.90 -1.58
N GLY A 14 -31.28 -30.16 -2.54
CA GLY A 14 -32.05 -29.11 -3.20
C GLY A 14 -33.42 -29.67 -3.60
N LYS A 15 -34.48 -28.89 -3.43
CA LYS A 15 -35.81 -29.18 -4.00
C LYS A 15 -35.73 -29.13 -5.54
N PHE A 16 -34.97 -30.02 -6.15
CA PHE A 16 -35.07 -30.29 -7.57
C PHE A 16 -36.34 -31.09 -7.75
N GLU A 17 -37.46 -30.38 -7.92
CA GLU A 17 -38.79 -30.94 -8.26
C GLU A 17 -38.77 -31.78 -9.57
N MET A 18 -37.61 -31.90 -10.22
CA MET A 18 -37.39 -32.62 -11.48
C MET A 18 -36.31 -33.73 -11.44
N CYS A 19 -35.70 -34.11 -10.29
CA CYS A 19 -34.84 -35.33 -10.30
C CYS A 19 -35.74 -36.57 -10.52
N LYS A 20 -35.85 -37.01 -11.78
CA LYS A 20 -36.57 -38.24 -12.19
C LYS A 20 -35.77 -39.53 -11.94
N ASN A 21 -34.57 -39.42 -11.39
CA ASN A 21 -33.71 -40.57 -11.13
C ASN A 21 -34.11 -41.29 -9.85
N PRO A 22 -33.88 -42.62 -9.77
CA PRO A 22 -34.28 -43.40 -8.61
C PRO A 22 -33.59 -42.89 -7.35
N VAL A 23 -34.39 -42.81 -6.29
CA VAL A 23 -33.95 -42.55 -4.93
C VAL A 23 -32.99 -43.65 -4.47
N PHE A 24 -31.82 -43.27 -3.96
CA PHE A 24 -30.86 -44.23 -3.40
C PHE A 24 -31.42 -44.87 -2.12
N GLU A 25 -31.53 -46.20 -2.08
CA GLU A 25 -31.84 -47.03 -0.89
C GLU A 25 -32.94 -46.47 0.05
N ASN A 26 -34.06 -45.97 -0.50
CA ASN A 26 -35.18 -45.36 0.25
C ASN A 26 -34.85 -44.08 1.05
N THR A 27 -33.68 -43.46 0.85
CA THR A 27 -33.23 -42.27 1.62
C THR A 27 -33.83 -40.93 1.17
N GLY A 28 -34.50 -40.92 0.02
CA GLY A 28 -34.95 -39.72 -0.69
C GLY A 28 -33.85 -38.97 -1.44
N ALA A 29 -32.59 -39.44 -1.40
CA ALA A 29 -31.45 -38.77 -2.01
C ALA A 29 -31.20 -39.22 -3.47
N CYS A 30 -30.90 -38.25 -4.32
CA CYS A 30 -30.51 -38.44 -5.73
C CYS A 30 -28.99 -38.34 -5.79
N ALA A 31 -28.27 -39.41 -6.19
CA ALA A 31 -26.80 -39.44 -6.08
C ALA A 31 -26.11 -38.32 -6.87
N LEU A 32 -26.75 -37.77 -7.91
CA LEU A 32 -26.22 -36.62 -8.67
C LEU A 32 -26.42 -35.26 -7.98
N HIS A 33 -27.40 -35.12 -7.08
CA HIS A 33 -27.89 -33.80 -6.64
C HIS A 33 -27.97 -33.63 -5.12
N CYS A 34 -27.71 -34.69 -4.36
CA CYS A 34 -27.82 -34.67 -2.90
C CYS A 34 -26.46 -34.90 -2.25
N LEU A 35 -26.20 -34.05 -1.26
CA LEU A 35 -25.02 -34.08 -0.40
C LEU A 35 -25.42 -34.73 0.93
N ASP A 36 -25.00 -35.98 1.16
CA ASP A 36 -25.14 -36.67 2.44
C ASP A 36 -23.79 -37.33 2.79
N GLU A 37 -23.04 -36.67 3.68
CA GLU A 37 -21.73 -37.12 4.15
C GLU A 37 -21.73 -38.55 4.68
N LYS A 38 -22.87 -39.06 5.16
CA LYS A 38 -22.96 -40.44 5.68
C LYS A 38 -23.02 -41.48 4.56
N ILE A 39 -23.43 -41.10 3.36
CA ILE A 39 -23.69 -42.00 2.24
C ILE A 39 -22.54 -41.97 1.22
N GLU A 40 -21.90 -40.80 1.05
CA GLU A 40 -20.91 -40.55 0.01
C GLU A 40 -19.69 -41.50 0.03
N ASN A 41 -19.28 -41.97 1.21
CA ASN A 41 -18.11 -42.86 1.34
C ASN A 41 -18.41 -44.35 1.10
N THR A 42 -19.63 -44.69 0.66
CA THR A 42 -19.94 -46.06 0.30
C THR A 42 -19.61 -46.32 -1.17
N ASN A 43 -18.92 -47.44 -1.45
CA ASN A 43 -18.68 -47.89 -2.83
C ASN A 43 -19.98 -48.00 -3.64
N SER A 44 -21.10 -48.27 -2.97
CA SER A 44 -22.45 -48.30 -3.56
C SER A 44 -22.85 -46.94 -4.11
N TYR A 45 -22.67 -45.86 -3.35
CA TYR A 45 -22.97 -44.50 -3.80
C TYR A 45 -22.11 -44.06 -4.99
N LEU A 46 -20.79 -44.28 -4.95
CA LEU A 46 -19.90 -43.92 -6.07
C LEU A 46 -20.26 -44.69 -7.35
N SER A 47 -20.60 -45.97 -7.23
CA SER A 47 -21.06 -46.77 -8.36
C SER A 47 -22.38 -46.23 -8.93
N GLU A 48 -23.34 -45.87 -8.07
CA GLU A 48 -24.61 -45.32 -8.51
C GLU A 48 -24.46 -43.92 -9.12
N PHE A 49 -23.67 -43.05 -8.50
CA PHE A 49 -23.28 -41.76 -9.06
C PHE A 49 -22.71 -41.95 -10.47
N HIS A 50 -21.76 -42.87 -10.63
CA HIS A 50 -21.13 -43.13 -11.92
C HIS A 50 -22.18 -43.57 -12.96
N ASN A 51 -23.03 -44.52 -12.63
CA ASN A 51 -24.09 -45.01 -13.52
C ASN A 51 -25.04 -43.89 -13.97
N LEU A 52 -25.53 -43.08 -13.01
CA LEU A 52 -26.43 -41.97 -13.30
C LEU A 52 -25.74 -40.86 -14.10
N PHE A 53 -24.48 -40.55 -13.79
CA PHE A 53 -23.71 -39.55 -14.49
C PHE A 53 -23.41 -39.98 -15.94
N MET A 54 -23.12 -41.26 -16.15
CA MET A 54 -22.93 -41.81 -17.49
C MET A 54 -24.22 -41.78 -18.31
N GLY A 55 -25.36 -42.09 -17.71
CA GLY A 55 -26.67 -41.93 -18.33
C GLY A 55 -26.95 -40.46 -18.73
N TYR A 56 -26.62 -39.52 -17.84
CA TYR A 56 -26.73 -38.08 -18.11
C TYR A 56 -25.87 -37.66 -19.31
N LEU A 57 -24.60 -38.05 -19.34
CA LEU A 57 -23.68 -37.73 -20.44
C LEU A 57 -24.17 -38.31 -21.77
N PHE A 58 -24.69 -39.54 -21.76
CA PHE A 58 -25.20 -40.18 -22.97
C PHE A 58 -26.39 -39.41 -23.57
N GLU A 59 -27.35 -39.00 -22.74
CA GLU A 59 -28.48 -38.20 -23.22
C GLU A 59 -28.05 -36.82 -23.75
N LYS A 60 -27.04 -36.19 -23.14
CA LYS A 60 -26.44 -34.94 -23.66
C LYS A 60 -25.79 -35.16 -25.03
N ILE A 61 -24.98 -36.21 -25.21
CA ILE A 61 -24.34 -36.55 -26.49
C ILE A 61 -25.39 -36.83 -27.58
N LYS A 62 -26.44 -37.57 -27.24
CA LYS A 62 -27.55 -37.88 -28.16
C LYS A 62 -28.26 -36.61 -28.66
N ASN A 63 -28.45 -35.63 -27.78
CA ASN A 63 -29.04 -34.34 -28.13
C ASN A 63 -28.12 -33.46 -28.98
N ILE A 64 -26.80 -33.56 -28.82
CA ILE A 64 -25.84 -32.87 -29.71
C ILE A 64 -25.93 -33.45 -31.13
N ASN A 65 -26.05 -34.76 -31.25
CA ASN A 65 -26.07 -35.46 -32.54
C ASN A 65 -27.38 -35.32 -33.31
N SER A 66 -28.52 -35.18 -32.62
CA SER A 66 -29.81 -34.95 -33.28
C SER A 66 -29.86 -33.61 -34.04
N ILE A 67 -28.98 -32.66 -33.69
CA ILE A 67 -28.89 -31.34 -34.30
C ILE A 67 -28.01 -31.34 -35.57
N LYS A 68 -27.00 -32.23 -35.69
CA LYS A 68 -26.06 -32.27 -36.84
C LYS A 68 -26.57 -33.13 -38.03
N SER A 69 -27.88 -33.23 -38.24
CA SER A 69 -28.51 -34.17 -39.18
C SER A 69 -28.03 -34.05 -40.64
N SER A 70 -27.04 -34.87 -41.02
CA SER A 70 -26.89 -35.38 -42.37
C SER A 70 -27.52 -36.78 -42.45
N ASN A 71 -28.08 -37.16 -43.59
CA ASN A 71 -28.76 -38.45 -43.79
C ASN A 71 -27.87 -39.68 -43.52
N ASP A 72 -26.53 -39.53 -43.57
CA ASP A 72 -25.59 -40.61 -43.27
C ASP A 72 -25.50 -40.93 -41.77
N TYR A 73 -25.72 -39.93 -40.90
CA TYR A 73 -25.67 -40.12 -39.44
C TYR A 73 -26.85 -40.92 -38.89
N GLN A 74 -28.04 -40.71 -39.43
CA GLN A 74 -29.22 -41.51 -39.05
C GLN A 74 -29.06 -42.98 -39.46
N LYS A 75 -28.30 -43.25 -40.53
CA LYS A 75 -27.97 -44.61 -40.96
C LYS A 75 -27.02 -45.27 -39.98
N LEU A 76 -25.99 -44.55 -39.50
CA LEU A 76 -25.06 -45.02 -38.47
C LEU A 76 -25.81 -45.37 -37.18
N ILE A 77 -26.62 -44.46 -36.63
CA ILE A 77 -27.40 -44.66 -35.38
C ILE A 77 -28.44 -45.80 -35.51
N LYS A 78 -28.96 -46.06 -36.71
CA LYS A 78 -29.85 -47.21 -36.96
C LYS A 78 -29.10 -48.53 -37.10
N THR A 79 -27.84 -48.52 -37.55
CA THR A 79 -27.03 -49.74 -37.73
C THR A 79 -26.22 -50.12 -36.50
N THR A 80 -25.71 -49.17 -35.70
CA THR A 80 -25.22 -49.46 -34.36
C THR A 80 -26.44 -49.61 -33.45
N ALA A 81 -26.62 -50.79 -32.88
CA ALA A 81 -27.77 -51.19 -32.06
C ALA A 81 -27.86 -50.42 -30.72
N LEU A 82 -27.89 -49.09 -30.75
CA LEU A 82 -27.97 -48.19 -29.59
C LEU A 82 -29.32 -48.29 -28.88
N SER A 83 -30.38 -48.74 -29.56
CA SER A 83 -31.69 -48.93 -28.96
C SER A 83 -31.84 -50.22 -28.15
N SER A 84 -30.88 -51.16 -28.20
CA SER A 84 -30.96 -52.46 -27.51
C SER A 84 -29.85 -52.70 -26.48
N ILE A 85 -28.98 -51.72 -26.24
CA ILE A 85 -27.89 -51.88 -25.26
C ILE A 85 -28.40 -51.49 -23.87
N ARG A 86 -28.56 -52.48 -22.98
CA ARG A 86 -28.72 -52.24 -21.55
C ARG A 86 -27.51 -51.45 -21.04
N LEU A 87 -27.77 -50.32 -20.38
CA LEU A 87 -26.76 -49.46 -19.73
C LEU A 87 -25.82 -50.25 -18.79
N GLU A 88 -26.28 -51.36 -18.22
CA GLU A 88 -25.52 -52.24 -17.32
C GLU A 88 -24.29 -52.92 -17.98
N GLY A 89 -24.17 -52.91 -19.32
CA GLY A 89 -23.11 -53.63 -20.04
C GLY A 89 -22.13 -52.78 -20.85
N LEU A 90 -22.32 -51.46 -20.94
CA LEU A 90 -21.42 -50.60 -21.72
C LEU A 90 -20.10 -50.38 -20.99
N ARG A 91 -19.16 -51.31 -21.17
CA ARG A 91 -17.75 -51.00 -20.98
C ARG A 91 -17.38 -49.94 -22.02
N PHE A 92 -17.01 -48.75 -21.55
CA PHE A 92 -16.62 -47.59 -22.35
C PHE A 92 -15.50 -47.84 -23.37
N GLY A 93 -14.80 -48.98 -23.28
CA GLY A 93 -13.87 -49.44 -24.31
C GLY A 93 -14.47 -49.39 -25.73
N SER A 94 -15.77 -49.67 -25.89
CA SER A 94 -16.44 -49.66 -27.20
C SER A 94 -16.62 -48.28 -27.84
N PHE A 95 -16.63 -47.18 -27.06
CA PHE A 95 -16.72 -45.82 -27.61
C PHE A 95 -15.37 -45.36 -28.17
N LYS A 96 -14.27 -45.80 -27.57
CA LYS A 96 -12.90 -45.39 -27.93
C LYS A 96 -12.50 -45.87 -29.34
N ASP A 97 -13.14 -46.95 -29.80
CA ASP A 97 -12.83 -47.60 -31.07
C ASP A 97 -13.66 -47.06 -32.25
N ASN A 98 -14.65 -46.19 -32.00
CA ASN A 98 -15.47 -45.59 -33.06
C ASN A 98 -14.95 -44.19 -33.43
N ASN A 99 -14.15 -44.13 -34.51
CA ASN A 99 -13.53 -42.90 -34.99
C ASN A 99 -14.53 -41.79 -35.32
N ASP A 100 -15.70 -42.12 -35.88
CA ASP A 100 -16.71 -41.14 -36.27
C ASP A 100 -17.31 -40.48 -35.03
N LEU A 101 -17.65 -41.27 -34.02
CA LEU A 101 -18.19 -40.77 -32.76
C LEU A 101 -17.15 -39.95 -31.98
N LYS A 102 -15.88 -40.39 -32.00
CA LYS A 102 -14.78 -39.65 -31.42
C LYS A 102 -14.59 -38.30 -32.08
N SER A 103 -14.69 -38.21 -33.41
CA SER A 103 -14.59 -36.94 -34.13
C SER A 103 -15.70 -35.96 -33.70
N VAL A 104 -16.94 -36.45 -33.57
CA VAL A 104 -18.04 -35.58 -33.15
C VAL A 104 -17.93 -35.14 -31.70
N ILE A 105 -17.51 -36.01 -30.78
CA ILE A 105 -17.26 -35.64 -29.39
C ILE A 105 -16.15 -34.58 -29.31
N ASN A 106 -15.06 -34.78 -30.06
CA ASN A 106 -13.92 -33.86 -30.12
C ASN A 106 -14.28 -32.48 -30.71
N ASP A 107 -15.34 -32.39 -31.51
CA ASP A 107 -15.83 -31.16 -32.17
C ASP A 107 -17.13 -30.62 -31.53
N SER A 108 -17.44 -31.05 -30.31
CA SER A 108 -18.66 -30.62 -29.62
C SER A 108 -18.35 -30.07 -28.23
N ASP A 109 -19.11 -29.04 -27.87
CA ASP A 109 -19.12 -28.47 -26.53
C ASP A 109 -20.11 -29.23 -25.64
N LEU A 110 -19.71 -29.51 -24.40
CA LEU A 110 -20.53 -30.21 -23.42
C LEU A 110 -20.95 -29.26 -22.29
N LEU A 111 -22.25 -29.15 -22.02
CA LEU A 111 -22.80 -28.41 -20.88
C LEU A 111 -23.31 -29.38 -19.81
N ILE A 112 -22.67 -29.35 -18.64
CA ILE A 112 -23.02 -30.10 -17.43
C ILE A 112 -23.56 -29.09 -16.41
N GLU A 113 -24.76 -29.35 -15.89
CA GLU A 113 -25.46 -28.43 -14.99
C GLU A 113 -25.98 -29.13 -13.75
N ASP A 114 -25.92 -28.42 -12.62
CA ASP A 114 -26.59 -28.76 -11.35
C ASP A 114 -26.16 -30.10 -10.71
N ILE A 115 -24.93 -30.57 -10.99
CA ILE A 115 -24.40 -31.84 -10.45
C ILE A 115 -23.47 -31.63 -9.25
N PHE A 116 -23.62 -32.48 -8.23
CA PHE A 116 -22.72 -32.64 -7.11
C PHE A 116 -21.70 -33.75 -7.40
N PHE A 117 -20.42 -33.40 -7.53
CA PHE A 117 -19.32 -34.32 -7.77
C PHE A 117 -18.70 -34.79 -6.44
N PRO A 118 -18.89 -36.06 -6.04
CA PRO A 118 -18.18 -36.64 -4.89
C PRO A 118 -16.68 -36.78 -5.11
N GLU A 119 -15.99 -37.18 -4.06
CA GLU A 119 -14.57 -37.52 -4.07
C GLU A 119 -14.31 -38.72 -5.01
N SER A 120 -13.13 -38.73 -5.63
CA SER A 120 -12.58 -39.85 -6.43
C SER A 120 -13.29 -40.18 -7.75
N ILE A 121 -13.87 -39.18 -8.43
CA ILE A 121 -14.43 -39.41 -9.77
C ILE A 121 -13.34 -39.31 -10.84
N ASN A 122 -13.12 -40.44 -11.51
CA ASN A 122 -12.32 -40.51 -12.72
C ASN A 122 -13.12 -40.00 -13.94
N GLY A 123 -12.99 -38.71 -14.25
CA GLY A 123 -13.69 -38.05 -15.35
C GLY A 123 -13.13 -38.31 -16.76
N TYR A 124 -12.64 -39.51 -17.07
CA TYR A 124 -11.90 -39.80 -18.31
C TYR A 124 -12.62 -39.37 -19.61
N ILE A 125 -13.95 -39.45 -19.67
CA ILE A 125 -14.72 -39.19 -20.89
C ILE A 125 -14.92 -37.70 -21.15
N ILE A 126 -15.00 -36.91 -20.07
CA ILE A 126 -15.11 -35.45 -20.16
C ILE A 126 -13.87 -34.89 -20.86
N LYS A 127 -12.72 -35.57 -20.73
CA LYS A 127 -11.47 -35.20 -21.41
C LYS A 127 -11.55 -35.31 -22.93
N GLU A 128 -12.52 -36.00 -23.54
CA GLU A 128 -12.58 -36.12 -25.01
C GLU A 128 -13.29 -34.93 -25.69
N PHE A 129 -14.10 -34.15 -24.97
CA PHE A 129 -14.84 -33.03 -25.57
C PHE A 129 -13.97 -31.83 -25.95
N GLN A 130 -14.44 -31.02 -26.92
CA GLN A 130 -13.75 -29.80 -27.36
C GLN A 130 -13.68 -28.78 -26.23
N LYS A 131 -14.84 -28.42 -25.66
CA LYS A 131 -14.99 -27.59 -24.49
C LYS A 131 -16.01 -28.21 -23.54
N VAL A 132 -15.82 -28.00 -22.24
CA VAL A 132 -16.74 -28.46 -21.21
C VAL A 132 -17.11 -27.29 -20.32
N TYR A 133 -18.39 -27.05 -20.17
CA TYR A 133 -18.96 -26.02 -19.32
C TYR A 133 -19.67 -26.69 -18.16
N PHE A 134 -19.20 -26.42 -16.95
CA PHE A 134 -19.89 -26.77 -15.71
C PHE A 134 -20.67 -25.55 -15.23
N LYS A 135 -21.95 -25.72 -14.90
CA LYS A 135 -22.78 -24.65 -14.39
C LYS A 135 -23.55 -25.08 -13.15
N ASN A 136 -23.50 -24.28 -12.08
CA ASN A 136 -24.12 -24.58 -10.79
C ASN A 136 -23.69 -25.94 -10.18
N CYS A 137 -22.52 -26.45 -10.57
CA CYS A 137 -21.99 -27.72 -10.04
C CYS A 137 -21.25 -27.51 -8.72
N ILE A 138 -21.22 -28.55 -7.89
CA ILE A 138 -20.48 -28.58 -6.64
C ILE A 138 -19.38 -29.64 -6.75
N PHE A 139 -18.16 -29.31 -6.36
CA PHE A 139 -17.01 -30.22 -6.42
C PHE A 139 -16.43 -30.42 -5.02
N ARG A 140 -16.45 -31.66 -4.54
CA ARG A 140 -15.65 -32.02 -3.35
C ARG A 140 -14.20 -32.12 -3.71
N GLU A 141 -13.83 -33.01 -4.62
CA GLU A 141 -12.45 -33.12 -5.09
C GLU A 141 -12.23 -32.34 -6.38
N ASN A 142 -11.01 -31.81 -6.55
CA ASN A 142 -10.61 -31.18 -7.80
C ASN A 142 -10.52 -32.24 -8.91
N LEU A 143 -11.39 -32.14 -9.90
CA LEU A 143 -11.32 -33.02 -11.05
C LEU A 143 -10.06 -32.69 -11.85
N ALA A 144 -9.07 -33.59 -11.78
CA ALA A 144 -7.82 -33.50 -12.53
C ALA A 144 -8.08 -33.67 -14.04
N PHE A 145 -8.56 -32.60 -14.66
CA PHE A 145 -8.66 -32.48 -16.10
C PHE A 145 -7.42 -31.76 -16.61
N ASP A 146 -6.55 -32.53 -17.27
CA ASP A 146 -5.35 -31.97 -17.91
C ASP A 146 -5.67 -31.11 -19.14
N LYS A 147 -6.93 -31.06 -19.59
CA LYS A 147 -7.32 -30.25 -20.75
C LYS A 147 -7.73 -28.83 -20.37
N SER A 148 -7.27 -27.90 -21.18
CA SER A 148 -7.37 -26.45 -21.02
C SER A 148 -8.72 -25.84 -21.48
N CYS A 149 -9.69 -26.65 -21.89
CA CYS A 149 -11.00 -26.20 -22.41
C CYS A 149 -12.16 -26.36 -21.43
N ILE A 150 -11.90 -26.31 -20.12
CA ILE A 150 -12.95 -26.47 -19.11
C ILE A 150 -13.26 -25.15 -18.44
N PHE A 151 -14.54 -24.82 -18.39
CA PHE A 151 -15.09 -23.58 -17.86
C PHE A 151 -16.11 -23.89 -16.77
N TYR A 152 -16.12 -23.05 -15.74
CA TYR A 152 -16.99 -23.20 -14.57
C TYR A 152 -17.78 -21.91 -14.37
N SER A 153 -19.10 -22.03 -14.20
CA SER A 153 -20.00 -20.93 -13.94
C SER A 153 -20.85 -21.21 -12.70
N SER A 154 -20.80 -20.33 -11.71
CA SER A 154 -21.61 -20.47 -10.48
C SER A 154 -21.37 -21.78 -9.73
N CYS A 155 -20.16 -22.34 -9.84
CA CYS A 155 -19.77 -23.60 -9.19
C CYS A 155 -19.16 -23.37 -7.80
N ILE A 156 -19.24 -24.39 -6.94
CA ILE A 156 -18.64 -24.39 -5.60
C ILE A 156 -17.53 -25.45 -5.52
N PHE A 157 -16.38 -25.10 -4.94
CA PHE A 157 -15.24 -25.99 -4.76
C PHE A 157 -14.85 -26.08 -3.28
N TYR A 158 -14.95 -27.27 -2.70
CA TYR A 158 -14.63 -27.51 -1.29
C TYR A 158 -13.15 -27.78 -1.03
N GLU A 159 -12.48 -28.46 -1.96
CA GLU A 159 -11.05 -28.77 -1.82
C GLU A 159 -10.12 -27.70 -2.40
N LYS A 160 -8.85 -27.83 -2.04
CA LYS A 160 -7.78 -26.97 -2.58
C LYS A 160 -7.72 -27.10 -4.11
N ILE A 161 -7.73 -25.97 -4.81
CA ILE A 161 -7.56 -25.94 -6.26
C ILE A 161 -6.12 -25.61 -6.62
N GLU A 162 -5.52 -26.44 -7.46
CA GLU A 162 -4.22 -26.20 -8.06
C GLU A 162 -4.40 -26.00 -9.57
N ILE A 163 -4.15 -24.79 -10.03
CA ILE A 163 -4.15 -24.42 -11.46
C ILE A 163 -2.71 -24.43 -11.93
N LYS A 164 -2.37 -25.44 -12.71
CA LYS A 164 -1.07 -25.50 -13.38
C LYS A 164 -1.12 -24.60 -14.60
N ALA A 165 -0.17 -23.66 -14.71
CA ALA A 165 -0.02 -22.90 -15.94
C ALA A 165 0.37 -23.87 -17.07
N ASP A 166 -0.32 -23.80 -18.20
CA ASP A 166 -0.14 -24.71 -19.32
C ASP A 166 -0.04 -23.95 -20.65
N THR A 167 0.88 -24.40 -21.51
CA THR A 167 1.12 -23.91 -22.87
C THR A 167 0.23 -24.56 -23.91
N GLU A 168 -0.50 -25.64 -23.59
CA GLU A 168 -1.11 -26.49 -24.62
C GLU A 168 -2.17 -25.82 -25.50
N TYR A 169 -2.62 -24.60 -25.21
CA TYR A 169 -3.63 -23.94 -26.06
C TYR A 169 -3.13 -23.41 -27.41
N LEU A 170 -1.82 -23.44 -27.75
CA LEU A 170 -1.32 -22.64 -28.89
C LEU A 170 -0.36 -23.34 -29.86
N TYR A 171 -0.33 -24.66 -29.87
CA TYR A 171 0.38 -25.39 -30.92
C TYR A 171 -0.54 -26.39 -31.62
N THR A 172 -1.68 -25.91 -32.14
CA THR A 172 -2.26 -26.61 -33.29
C THR A 172 -1.36 -26.33 -34.49
N LYS A 173 -0.69 -27.42 -34.89
CA LYS A 173 0.16 -27.60 -36.07
C LYS A 173 -0.32 -26.80 -37.30
N ASP A 174 0.66 -26.32 -38.05
CA ASP A 174 0.55 -25.74 -39.41
C ASP A 174 0.47 -24.21 -39.50
N LYS A 175 1.59 -23.54 -39.20
CA LYS A 175 2.28 -22.69 -40.20
C LYS A 175 3.65 -22.24 -39.69
N LYS A 176 4.67 -22.51 -40.51
CA LYS A 176 6.09 -22.30 -40.21
C LYS A 176 6.57 -20.86 -40.35
N ASP A 177 5.73 -19.94 -40.81
CA ASP A 177 6.13 -18.57 -41.05
C ASP A 177 4.99 -17.63 -40.67
N ILE A 178 5.37 -16.47 -40.15
CA ILE A 178 4.58 -15.35 -39.64
C ILE A 178 4.46 -15.36 -38.11
N GLY A 179 5.03 -14.31 -37.51
CA GLY A 179 4.79 -13.95 -36.13
C GLY A 179 3.31 -13.72 -35.89
N TYR A 180 2.63 -14.72 -35.34
CA TYR A 180 1.26 -14.62 -34.94
C TYR A 180 1.18 -14.76 -33.42
N SER A 181 0.80 -13.66 -32.79
CA SER A 181 -0.02 -13.71 -31.58
C SER A 181 -1.19 -14.64 -31.86
N PRO A 182 -1.65 -15.44 -30.89
CA PRO A 182 -2.88 -16.18 -31.01
C PRO A 182 -4.01 -15.23 -31.36
N VAL A 183 -4.36 -15.18 -32.65
CA VAL A 183 -5.66 -14.66 -33.05
C VAL A 183 -6.63 -15.78 -32.68
N ILE A 184 -6.90 -15.90 -31.38
CA ILE A 184 -8.24 -16.28 -30.96
C ILE A 184 -9.09 -15.20 -31.62
N SER A 185 -9.84 -15.57 -32.65
CA SER A 185 -10.95 -14.77 -33.14
C SER A 185 -11.72 -14.31 -31.91
N SER A 186 -11.53 -13.04 -31.52
CA SER A 186 -11.90 -12.43 -30.24
C SER A 186 -12.58 -13.42 -29.30
N PRO A 187 -11.92 -13.99 -28.27
CA PRO A 187 -12.65 -14.75 -27.27
C PRO A 187 -13.81 -13.86 -26.89
N ASN A 188 -15.06 -14.36 -27.05
CA ASN A 188 -16.23 -13.60 -26.63
C ASN A 188 -15.87 -12.99 -25.27
N GLU A 189 -16.05 -11.69 -25.09
CA GLU A 189 -15.47 -10.93 -23.95
C GLU A 189 -15.82 -11.53 -22.56
N ASP A 190 -16.69 -12.53 -22.54
CA ASP A 190 -17.19 -13.29 -21.40
C ASP A 190 -16.53 -14.65 -21.11
N GLU A 191 -15.59 -15.18 -21.90
CA GLU A 191 -14.98 -16.50 -21.61
C GLU A 191 -13.91 -16.42 -20.50
N TYR A 192 -14.32 -16.64 -19.25
CA TYR A 192 -13.46 -16.84 -18.08
C TYR A 192 -13.47 -18.30 -17.66
N LYS A 193 -12.32 -18.82 -17.23
CA LYS A 193 -12.22 -20.21 -16.74
C LYS A 193 -13.14 -20.47 -15.55
N TYR A 194 -13.21 -19.52 -14.63
CA TYR A 194 -14.10 -19.53 -13.48
C TYR A 194 -14.91 -18.23 -13.47
N LYS A 195 -16.23 -18.35 -13.48
CA LYS A 195 -17.17 -17.23 -13.47
C LYS A 195 -18.15 -17.43 -12.33
N GLU A 196 -18.28 -16.47 -11.42
CA GLU A 196 -19.24 -16.52 -10.30
C GLU A 196 -19.05 -17.75 -9.39
N CYS A 197 -17.87 -18.36 -9.38
CA CYS A 197 -17.56 -19.54 -8.56
C CYS A 197 -17.21 -19.17 -7.10
N VAL A 198 -17.45 -20.11 -6.19
CA VAL A 198 -17.07 -20.04 -4.77
C VAL A 198 -15.98 -21.07 -4.48
N PHE A 199 -14.89 -20.63 -3.86
CA PHE A 199 -13.77 -21.47 -3.44
C PHE A 199 -13.70 -21.49 -1.92
N GLU A 200 -14.10 -22.60 -1.30
CA GLU A 200 -14.11 -22.78 0.17
C GLU A 200 -12.71 -23.08 0.73
N SER A 201 -11.75 -23.42 -0.15
CA SER A 201 -10.35 -23.71 0.21
C SER A 201 -9.34 -22.84 -0.55
N ASP A 202 -8.06 -23.10 -0.34
CA ASP A 202 -6.97 -22.36 -0.97
C ASP A 202 -6.96 -22.56 -2.49
N VAL A 203 -6.62 -21.49 -3.22
CA VAL A 203 -6.40 -21.54 -4.67
C VAL A 203 -4.92 -21.28 -4.93
N SER A 204 -4.25 -22.24 -5.55
CA SER A 204 -2.83 -22.16 -5.90
C SER A 204 -2.66 -22.18 -7.41
N ILE A 205 -1.87 -21.26 -7.95
CA ILE A 205 -1.58 -21.16 -9.37
C ILE A 205 -0.08 -21.25 -9.53
N ILE A 206 0.37 -22.35 -10.13
CA ILE A 206 1.78 -22.72 -10.10
C ILE A 206 2.27 -22.86 -11.53
N GLY A 207 3.31 -22.09 -11.87
CA GLY A 207 4.03 -22.25 -13.12
C GLY A 207 4.98 -23.45 -13.07
N GLN A 208 5.01 -24.23 -14.14
CA GLN A 208 5.92 -25.36 -14.27
C GLN A 208 7.26 -24.91 -14.90
N LYS A 209 8.37 -25.60 -14.58
CA LYS A 209 9.74 -25.18 -14.95
C LYS A 209 9.96 -24.84 -16.43
N LYS A 210 9.22 -25.49 -17.35
CA LYS A 210 9.32 -25.24 -18.80
C LYS A 210 8.18 -24.39 -19.35
N ILE A 211 7.07 -24.32 -18.61
CA ILE A 211 5.76 -23.86 -19.08
C ILE A 211 5.13 -23.07 -17.95
N ASN A 212 5.07 -21.75 -18.10
CA ASN A 212 4.51 -20.91 -17.07
C ASN A 212 3.57 -19.81 -17.57
N TYR A 213 3.08 -19.91 -18.80
CA TYR A 213 2.19 -18.89 -19.33
C TYR A 213 0.73 -19.16 -19.00
N ILE A 214 -0.01 -18.09 -18.67
CA ILE A 214 -1.48 -18.10 -18.61
C ILE A 214 -1.99 -17.12 -19.67
N TYR A 215 -2.65 -17.67 -20.67
CA TYR A 215 -3.17 -16.95 -21.84
C TYR A 215 -4.65 -16.61 -21.74
N TYR A 216 -5.36 -17.18 -20.77
CA TYR A 216 -6.81 -17.05 -20.64
C TYR A 216 -7.17 -16.32 -19.35
N ARG A 217 -8.36 -15.70 -19.35
CA ARG A 217 -8.88 -15.01 -18.19
C ARG A 217 -9.33 -16.04 -17.15
N LEU A 218 -8.80 -15.94 -15.93
CA LEU A 218 -9.00 -16.99 -14.94
C LEU A 218 -10.30 -16.80 -14.17
N PHE A 219 -10.45 -15.66 -13.50
CA PHE A 219 -11.54 -15.45 -12.55
C PHE A 219 -12.37 -14.22 -12.91
N ARG A 220 -13.68 -14.38 -12.93
CA ARG A 220 -14.66 -13.28 -12.98
C ARG A 220 -15.66 -13.43 -11.86
N ASN A 221 -15.76 -12.40 -11.03
CA ASN A 221 -16.75 -12.33 -9.95
C ASN A 221 -16.74 -13.59 -9.04
N CYS A 222 -15.56 -14.15 -8.76
CA CYS A 222 -15.40 -15.31 -7.88
C CYS A 222 -15.24 -14.89 -6.40
N ASP A 223 -15.66 -15.76 -5.50
CA ASP A 223 -15.53 -15.63 -4.04
C ASP A 223 -14.52 -16.65 -3.49
N PHE A 224 -13.58 -16.21 -2.66
CA PHE A 224 -12.47 -17.03 -2.18
C PHE A 224 -12.44 -17.03 -0.65
N LYS A 225 -12.94 -18.08 0.00
CA LYS A 225 -13.04 -18.10 1.46
C LYS A 225 -11.69 -18.18 2.19
N LYS A 226 -10.62 -18.57 1.48
CA LYS A 226 -9.26 -18.70 2.01
C LYS A 226 -8.22 -17.92 1.20
N ASN A 227 -7.06 -18.53 0.92
CA ASN A 227 -5.90 -17.83 0.38
C ASN A 227 -5.73 -18.06 -1.12
N ILE A 228 -5.14 -17.07 -1.80
CA ILE A 228 -4.73 -17.19 -3.20
C ILE A 228 -3.21 -17.11 -3.27
N ASN A 229 -2.58 -18.14 -3.82
CA ASN A 229 -1.14 -18.22 -4.02
C ASN A 229 -0.84 -18.32 -5.51
N ILE A 230 -0.02 -17.41 -6.04
CA ILE A 230 0.44 -17.40 -7.43
C ILE A 230 1.96 -17.46 -7.39
N ASP A 231 2.54 -18.49 -8.01
CA ASP A 231 3.99 -18.70 -7.99
C ASP A 231 4.53 -19.10 -9.36
N ASN A 232 5.61 -18.42 -9.78
CA ASN A 232 6.37 -18.72 -10.99
C ASN A 232 5.54 -18.61 -12.28
N VAL A 233 4.57 -17.70 -12.36
CA VAL A 233 3.64 -17.57 -13.51
C VAL A 233 3.93 -16.34 -14.37
N LYS A 234 3.82 -16.48 -15.69
CA LYS A 234 3.76 -15.40 -16.68
C LYS A 234 2.33 -15.20 -17.16
N VAL A 235 1.71 -14.08 -16.82
CA VAL A 235 0.32 -13.81 -17.15
C VAL A 235 0.24 -12.82 -18.31
N ARG A 236 -0.38 -13.25 -19.42
CA ARG A 236 -0.52 -12.44 -20.65
C ARG A 236 -1.91 -11.86 -20.87
N SER A 237 -2.87 -12.26 -20.05
CA SER A 237 -4.26 -11.82 -20.15
C SER A 237 -4.78 -11.41 -18.78
N TYR A 238 -5.90 -10.70 -18.73
CA TYR A 238 -6.51 -10.27 -17.47
C TYR A 238 -6.69 -11.44 -16.50
N PHE A 239 -5.97 -11.37 -15.38
CA PHE A 239 -5.89 -12.44 -14.40
C PHE A 239 -7.20 -12.58 -13.61
N ILE A 240 -7.55 -11.51 -12.91
CA ILE A 240 -8.81 -11.32 -12.19
C ILE A 240 -9.48 -10.13 -12.83
N THR A 241 -10.72 -10.31 -13.29
CA THR A 241 -11.57 -9.18 -13.64
C THR A 241 -12.74 -9.14 -12.69
N ILE A 242 -12.80 -8.07 -11.93
CA ILE A 242 -13.94 -7.74 -11.10
C ILE A 242 -14.82 -6.86 -11.97
N SER A 243 -16.03 -7.32 -12.27
CA SER A 243 -17.01 -6.45 -12.93
C SER A 243 -17.26 -5.31 -11.97
N ASP A 244 -17.18 -4.05 -12.44
CA ASP A 244 -17.61 -2.92 -11.63
C ASP A 244 -19.06 -3.19 -11.25
N ILE A 245 -19.29 -3.47 -9.96
CA ILE A 245 -20.62 -3.83 -9.43
C ILE A 245 -21.62 -2.77 -9.86
N PHE A 246 -21.21 -1.51 -10.02
CA PHE A 246 -22.08 -0.44 -10.45
C PHE A 246 -22.28 -0.34 -11.95
N GLU A 247 -21.30 -0.71 -12.78
CA GLU A 247 -21.55 -0.92 -14.21
C GLU A 247 -22.57 -2.05 -14.40
N TYR A 248 -22.45 -3.10 -13.59
CA TYR A 248 -23.40 -4.20 -13.56
C TYR A 248 -24.79 -3.78 -13.04
N ILE A 249 -24.86 -3.00 -11.95
CA ILE A 249 -26.11 -2.44 -11.43
C ILE A 249 -26.76 -1.50 -12.46
N LYS A 250 -26.00 -0.65 -13.15
CA LYS A 250 -26.51 0.24 -14.21
C LYS A 250 -27.12 -0.55 -15.36
N ILE A 251 -26.55 -1.70 -15.70
CA ILE A 251 -27.08 -2.60 -16.75
C ILE A 251 -28.39 -3.26 -16.29
N ILE A 252 -28.54 -3.53 -14.99
CA ILE A 252 -29.68 -4.28 -14.44
C ILE A 252 -30.82 -3.38 -13.94
N ASP A 253 -30.58 -2.07 -13.84
CA ASP A 253 -31.56 -1.04 -13.51
C ASP A 253 -32.78 -1.13 -14.46
N GLY A 254 -33.77 -1.96 -14.08
CA GLY A 254 -34.92 -2.32 -14.90
C GLY A 254 -35.46 -3.77 -14.78
N LYS A 255 -34.71 -4.75 -14.26
CA LYS A 255 -35.19 -6.17 -14.24
C LYS A 255 -35.13 -6.94 -12.92
N TYR A 256 -34.28 -6.56 -11.95
CA TYR A 256 -34.14 -7.29 -10.69
C TYR A 256 -34.17 -6.34 -9.49
N GLY A 257 -34.66 -6.82 -8.34
CA GLY A 257 -34.61 -6.08 -7.08
C GLY A 257 -33.17 -5.85 -6.63
N TYR A 258 -32.83 -4.61 -6.27
CA TYR A 258 -31.49 -4.21 -5.80
C TYR A 258 -30.99 -5.03 -4.62
N GLU A 259 -31.89 -5.51 -3.74
CA GLU A 259 -31.55 -6.29 -2.55
C GLU A 259 -30.86 -7.62 -2.88
N ASP A 260 -31.37 -8.37 -3.85
CA ASP A 260 -30.82 -9.68 -4.22
C ASP A 260 -29.44 -9.55 -4.87
N LEU A 261 -29.23 -8.50 -5.68
CA LEU A 261 -27.93 -8.21 -6.29
C LEU A 261 -26.91 -7.82 -5.22
N ILE A 262 -27.26 -6.91 -4.31
CA ILE A 262 -26.33 -6.50 -3.25
C ILE A 262 -25.99 -7.69 -2.37
N CYS A 263 -26.96 -8.53 -1.97
CA CYS A 263 -26.68 -9.75 -1.20
C CYS A 263 -25.82 -10.75 -1.97
N LYS A 264 -26.07 -10.93 -3.28
CA LYS A 264 -25.24 -11.77 -4.15
C LYS A 264 -23.81 -11.27 -4.25
N TYR A 265 -23.61 -9.95 -4.38
CA TYR A 265 -22.27 -9.34 -4.53
C TYR A 265 -21.59 -8.97 -3.19
N LYS A 266 -22.30 -9.03 -2.06
CA LYS A 266 -21.76 -8.72 -0.72
C LYS A 266 -20.65 -9.70 -0.31
N ASN A 267 -20.78 -10.96 -0.72
CA ASN A 267 -19.84 -12.02 -0.36
C ASN A 267 -18.83 -12.31 -1.46
N ILE A 268 -19.13 -11.94 -2.71
CA ILE A 268 -18.13 -12.00 -3.77
C ILE A 268 -17.00 -11.05 -3.34
N TYR A 269 -15.75 -11.40 -3.64
CA TYR A 269 -14.60 -10.55 -3.32
C TYR A 269 -14.20 -10.54 -1.82
N SER A 270 -14.18 -11.70 -1.15
CA SER A 270 -13.29 -11.86 0.00
C SER A 270 -12.20 -12.84 -0.36
N PHE A 271 -10.96 -12.57 0.05
CA PHE A 271 -9.92 -13.58 0.31
C PHE A 271 -9.13 -13.10 1.52
N ASN A 272 -8.61 -14.07 2.28
CA ASN A 272 -7.84 -13.74 3.47
C ASN A 272 -6.49 -13.17 3.08
N ASP A 273 -5.69 -13.96 2.35
CA ASP A 273 -4.35 -13.59 1.94
C ASP A 273 -4.15 -13.79 0.43
N LEU A 274 -3.36 -12.91 -0.18
CA LEU A 274 -2.91 -13.02 -1.56
C LEU A 274 -1.38 -12.96 -1.61
N SER A 275 -0.78 -14.01 -2.14
CA SER A 275 0.67 -14.12 -2.35
C SER A 275 0.98 -14.24 -3.84
N ILE A 276 1.82 -13.36 -4.35
CA ILE A 276 2.30 -13.35 -5.74
C ILE A 276 3.81 -13.39 -5.71
N LYS A 277 4.40 -14.48 -6.21
CA LYS A 277 5.85 -14.70 -6.15
C LYS A 277 6.41 -15.10 -7.51
N ASN A 278 7.58 -14.60 -7.87
CA ASN A 278 8.30 -15.03 -9.08
C ASN A 278 7.48 -14.87 -10.37
N CYS A 279 6.58 -13.88 -10.43
CA CYS A 279 5.63 -13.74 -11.53
C CYS A 279 6.00 -12.63 -12.51
N ASN A 280 5.46 -12.69 -13.73
CA ASN A 280 5.53 -11.59 -14.69
C ASN A 280 4.15 -11.37 -15.32
N PHE A 281 3.57 -10.19 -15.11
CA PHE A 281 2.29 -9.80 -15.67
C PHE A 281 2.54 -8.89 -16.86
N ASP A 282 2.35 -9.43 -18.07
CA ASP A 282 2.40 -8.66 -19.31
C ASP A 282 1.14 -7.78 -19.45
N SER A 283 0.03 -8.16 -18.80
CA SER A 283 -1.24 -7.41 -18.77
C SER A 283 -1.52 -6.79 -17.40
N SER A 284 -2.44 -5.83 -17.37
CA SER A 284 -2.92 -5.19 -16.14
C SER A 284 -3.44 -6.17 -15.09
N PHE A 285 -2.98 -6.01 -13.85
CA PHE A 285 -3.46 -6.69 -12.65
C PHE A 285 -4.29 -5.73 -11.81
N LYS A 286 -5.57 -6.04 -11.57
CA LYS A 286 -6.52 -5.13 -10.93
C LYS A 286 -7.32 -5.82 -9.82
N ILE A 287 -7.35 -5.21 -8.65
CA ILE A 287 -8.19 -5.61 -7.51
C ILE A 287 -8.88 -4.35 -7.00
N ASN A 288 -10.17 -4.20 -7.28
CA ASN A 288 -10.91 -3.01 -6.89
C ASN A 288 -12.05 -3.38 -5.95
N GLY A 289 -12.03 -2.80 -4.76
CA GLY A 289 -13.15 -2.76 -3.84
C GLY A 289 -14.18 -1.69 -4.21
N ILE A 290 -15.20 -1.56 -3.37
CA ILE A 290 -16.33 -0.67 -3.57
C ILE A 290 -16.04 0.67 -2.88
N ASP A 291 -16.25 1.79 -3.59
CA ASP A 291 -16.11 3.13 -2.99
C ASP A 291 -17.23 3.37 -1.95
N ILE A 292 -16.84 3.53 -0.68
CA ILE A 292 -17.75 3.73 0.45
C ILE A 292 -18.53 5.03 0.31
N ASP A 293 -17.89 6.11 -0.15
CA ASP A 293 -18.56 7.41 -0.30
C ASP A 293 -19.73 7.30 -1.28
N TYR A 294 -19.56 6.46 -2.29
CA TYR A 294 -20.60 6.16 -3.26
C TYR A 294 -21.72 5.30 -2.66
N ILE A 295 -21.40 4.28 -1.85
CA ILE A 295 -22.40 3.50 -1.10
C ILE A 295 -23.23 4.44 -0.21
N GLU A 296 -22.57 5.32 0.55
CA GLU A 296 -23.23 6.25 1.47
C GLU A 296 -24.10 7.27 0.73
N LYS A 297 -23.61 7.84 -0.37
CA LYS A 297 -24.38 8.79 -1.19
C LYS A 297 -25.67 8.16 -1.75
N ASN A 298 -25.60 6.88 -2.12
CA ASN A 298 -26.74 6.13 -2.64
C ASN A 298 -27.55 5.41 -1.55
N LYS A 299 -27.12 5.49 -0.28
CA LYS A 299 -27.84 4.90 0.85
C LYS A 299 -29.26 5.44 0.98
N LYS A 300 -29.49 6.73 0.70
CA LYS A 300 -30.86 7.31 0.66
C LYS A 300 -31.76 6.68 -0.40
N ILE A 301 -31.19 6.23 -1.52
CA ILE A 301 -31.93 5.50 -2.56
C ILE A 301 -32.23 4.09 -2.02
N MET A 302 -31.24 3.42 -1.41
CA MET A 302 -31.41 2.09 -0.83
C MET A 302 -32.36 2.04 0.36
N ASP A 303 -32.36 3.05 1.24
CA ASP A 303 -33.22 3.13 2.43
C ASP A 303 -34.71 3.22 2.05
N ASN A 304 -35.03 3.74 0.84
CA ASN A 304 -36.40 3.75 0.32
C ASN A 304 -36.87 2.36 -0.16
N TYR A 305 -35.94 1.46 -0.50
CA TYR A 305 -36.24 0.10 -0.94
C TYR A 305 -36.09 -0.94 0.17
N ASN A 306 -35.30 -0.67 1.21
CA ASN A 306 -34.87 -1.67 2.20
C ASN A 306 -35.44 -1.38 3.61
N LYS A 307 -36.59 -1.96 3.95
CA LYS A 307 -37.07 -2.01 5.35
C LYS A 307 -36.43 -3.13 6.19
N GLY A 308 -35.50 -3.93 5.65
CA GLY A 308 -34.96 -5.13 6.31
C GLY A 308 -33.44 -5.25 6.46
N LEU A 309 -32.63 -4.39 5.80
CA LEU A 309 -31.17 -4.51 5.78
C LEU A 309 -30.50 -3.54 6.78
N SER A 310 -30.89 -3.62 8.05
CA SER A 310 -30.24 -2.82 9.10
C SER A 310 -28.86 -3.41 9.48
N ASN A 311 -27.82 -2.61 9.25
CA ASN A 311 -26.55 -2.49 10.01
C ASN A 311 -25.24 -3.12 9.53
N GLU A 312 -25.16 -3.94 8.48
CA GLU A 312 -23.87 -4.55 8.09
C GLU A 312 -23.63 -4.66 6.59
N ILE A 313 -23.69 -3.55 5.85
CA ILE A 313 -22.95 -3.48 4.59
C ILE A 313 -21.49 -3.19 4.97
N LYS A 314 -20.73 -4.24 5.33
CA LYS A 314 -19.26 -4.20 5.32
C LYS A 314 -18.81 -4.20 3.85
N GLY A 315 -19.10 -3.11 3.14
CA GLY A 315 -18.80 -2.95 1.71
C GLY A 315 -17.32 -2.71 1.41
N ILE A 316 -16.42 -3.09 2.32
CA ILE A 316 -14.99 -2.81 2.20
C ILE A 316 -14.26 -4.12 1.94
N PHE A 317 -13.67 -4.22 0.76
CA PHE A 317 -12.80 -5.31 0.38
C PHE A 317 -11.59 -5.34 1.34
N SER A 318 -11.49 -6.38 2.17
CA SER A 318 -10.47 -6.49 3.21
C SER A 318 -9.53 -7.66 2.92
N ILE A 319 -8.23 -7.37 2.82
CA ILE A 319 -7.15 -8.35 2.71
C ILE A 319 -6.36 -8.36 4.03
N ASN A 320 -6.11 -9.53 4.62
CA ASN A 320 -5.24 -9.63 5.78
C ASN A 320 -3.76 -9.47 5.40
N SER A 321 -3.31 -10.16 4.35
CA SER A 321 -1.93 -10.07 3.87
C SER A 321 -1.85 -10.04 2.34
N LEU A 322 -1.15 -9.06 1.79
CA LEU A 322 -0.79 -8.95 0.38
C LEU A 322 0.74 -9.03 0.26
N ILE A 323 1.23 -10.12 -0.30
CA ILE A 323 2.66 -10.38 -0.48
C ILE A 323 2.97 -10.39 -1.98
N ILE A 324 3.88 -9.52 -2.41
CA ILE A 324 4.36 -9.44 -3.79
C ILE A 324 5.88 -9.50 -3.75
N GLU A 325 6.45 -10.59 -4.26
CA GLU A 325 7.88 -10.89 -4.20
C GLU A 325 8.42 -11.28 -5.58
N GLU A 326 9.60 -10.78 -5.94
CA GLU A 326 10.31 -11.17 -7.18
C GLU A 326 9.41 -11.09 -8.43
N THR A 327 8.52 -10.09 -8.48
CA THR A 327 7.44 -10.02 -9.47
C THR A 327 7.53 -8.76 -10.31
N LYS A 328 7.19 -8.90 -11.59
CA LYS A 328 7.23 -7.82 -12.58
C LYS A 328 5.84 -7.57 -13.16
N PHE A 329 5.45 -6.30 -13.25
CA PHE A 329 4.20 -5.86 -13.90
C PHE A 329 4.54 -4.90 -15.04
N ASP A 330 4.24 -5.28 -16.28
CA ASP A 330 4.62 -4.50 -17.46
C ASP A 330 3.60 -3.40 -17.80
N GLU A 331 2.32 -3.58 -17.47
CA GLU A 331 1.28 -2.58 -17.70
C GLU A 331 0.86 -1.84 -16.42
N LYS A 332 -0.10 -2.39 -15.67
CA LYS A 332 -0.70 -1.69 -14.52
C LYS A 332 -0.88 -2.65 -13.36
N PHE A 333 -0.50 -2.23 -12.16
CA PHE A 333 -0.94 -2.78 -10.90
C PHE A 333 -1.94 -1.82 -10.26
N GLU A 334 -3.18 -2.27 -10.06
CA GLU A 334 -4.27 -1.45 -9.51
C GLU A 334 -4.89 -2.13 -8.28
N LEU A 335 -4.98 -1.38 -7.17
CA LEU A 335 -5.62 -1.79 -5.93
C LEU A 335 -6.45 -0.63 -5.34
N LYS A 336 -7.75 -0.54 -5.66
CA LYS A 336 -8.58 0.62 -5.28
C LYS A 336 -9.62 0.30 -4.22
N ASN A 337 -9.87 1.26 -3.32
CA ASN A 337 -10.91 1.15 -2.29
C ASN A 337 -10.80 -0.14 -1.44
N CYS A 338 -9.57 -0.54 -1.11
CA CYS A 338 -9.31 -1.75 -0.33
C CYS A 338 -8.77 -1.42 1.06
N ILE A 339 -9.10 -2.24 2.05
CA ILE A 339 -8.39 -2.28 3.33
C ILE A 339 -7.44 -3.46 3.30
N VAL A 340 -6.14 -3.21 3.45
CA VAL A 340 -5.13 -4.25 3.52
C VAL A 340 -4.42 -4.14 4.86
N LYS A 341 -4.46 -5.17 5.70
CA LYS A 341 -3.76 -5.09 6.99
C LYS A 341 -2.24 -5.05 6.76
N ASN A 342 -1.71 -5.96 5.94
CA ASN A 342 -0.28 -5.99 5.67
C ASN A 342 0.00 -6.04 4.17
N ILE A 343 0.77 -5.08 3.64
CA ILE A 343 1.34 -5.16 2.30
C ILE A 343 2.87 -5.27 2.39
N ASN A 344 3.42 -6.33 1.79
CA ASN A 344 4.86 -6.51 1.58
C ASN A 344 5.13 -6.54 0.07
N PHE A 345 5.78 -5.51 -0.44
CA PHE A 345 6.16 -5.38 -1.84
C PHE A 345 7.69 -5.39 -1.94
N GLU A 346 8.25 -6.50 -2.38
CA GLU A 346 9.68 -6.81 -2.23
C GLU A 346 10.27 -7.33 -3.54
N ASP A 347 11.43 -6.78 -3.90
CA ASP A 347 12.18 -7.13 -5.13
C ASP A 347 11.31 -7.19 -6.39
N SER A 348 10.36 -6.26 -6.49
CA SER A 348 9.30 -6.28 -7.49
C SER A 348 9.27 -4.96 -8.27
N ASN A 349 8.96 -5.05 -9.56
CA ASN A 349 9.07 -3.91 -10.47
C ASN A 349 7.75 -3.65 -11.21
N ILE A 350 7.36 -2.38 -11.29
CA ILE A 350 6.24 -1.90 -12.07
C ILE A 350 6.78 -1.04 -13.19
N LYS A 351 6.61 -1.46 -14.45
CA LYS A 351 6.98 -0.62 -15.59
C LYS A 351 5.97 0.50 -15.78
N GLY A 352 4.70 0.17 -16.00
CA GLY A 352 3.68 1.19 -16.18
C GLY A 352 3.17 1.76 -14.85
N ILE A 353 1.89 1.58 -14.56
CA ILE A 353 1.22 2.32 -13.49
C ILE A 353 1.08 1.46 -12.23
N PHE A 354 1.54 1.99 -11.09
CA PHE A 354 1.16 1.51 -9.76
C PHE A 354 0.08 2.44 -9.19
N ASP A 355 -1.10 1.92 -8.89
CA ASP A 355 -2.27 2.73 -8.48
C ASP A 355 -2.98 2.07 -7.31
N VAL A 356 -2.85 2.65 -6.12
CA VAL A 356 -3.48 2.15 -4.88
C VAL A 356 -4.57 3.09 -4.34
N TYR A 357 -5.27 3.82 -5.22
CA TYR A 357 -6.20 4.90 -4.89
C TYR A 357 -7.25 4.56 -3.81
N LYS A 358 -7.44 5.47 -2.84
CA LYS A 358 -8.40 5.34 -1.73
C LYS A 358 -8.28 4.05 -0.89
N SER A 359 -7.14 3.38 -0.94
CA SER A 359 -6.88 2.18 -0.13
C SER A 359 -6.30 2.53 1.24
N SER A 360 -6.39 1.61 2.20
CA SER A 360 -5.83 1.76 3.54
C SER A 360 -4.91 0.59 3.86
N PHE A 361 -3.74 0.88 4.42
CA PHE A 361 -2.74 -0.10 4.82
C PHE A 361 -2.41 0.06 6.31
N ILE A 362 -2.54 -1.00 7.13
CA ILE A 362 -2.07 -0.92 8.52
C ILE A 362 -0.53 -0.97 8.51
N LYS A 363 0.06 -1.98 7.90
CA LYS A 363 1.50 -2.13 7.73
C LYS A 363 1.84 -2.14 6.24
N ALA A 364 2.75 -1.26 5.83
CA ALA A 364 3.20 -1.17 4.45
C ALA A 364 4.73 -1.15 4.36
N LYS A 365 5.28 -2.15 3.67
CA LYS A 365 6.72 -2.28 3.41
C LYS A 365 6.96 -2.35 1.91
N PHE A 366 7.81 -1.45 1.41
CA PHE A 366 8.32 -1.46 0.04
C PHE A 366 9.84 -1.61 0.06
N TYR A 367 10.36 -2.67 -0.54
CA TYR A 367 11.78 -3.01 -0.48
C TYR A 367 12.35 -3.38 -1.86
N LYS A 368 13.51 -2.79 -2.22
CA LYS A 368 14.24 -3.11 -3.47
C LYS A 368 13.37 -3.15 -4.73
N SER A 369 12.47 -2.19 -4.87
CA SER A 369 11.45 -2.20 -5.93
C SER A 369 11.58 -0.98 -6.83
N ILE A 370 11.23 -1.11 -8.11
CA ILE A 370 11.31 -0.01 -9.08
C ILE A 370 9.91 0.31 -9.61
N PHE A 371 9.54 1.58 -9.52
CA PHE A 371 8.37 2.16 -10.20
C PHE A 371 8.89 3.00 -11.39
N GLU A 372 8.67 2.53 -12.63
CA GLU A 372 9.29 3.14 -13.80
C GLU A 372 8.54 4.38 -14.32
N GLU A 373 7.21 4.30 -14.52
CA GLU A 373 6.41 5.40 -15.07
C GLU A 373 5.61 6.19 -14.02
N PHE A 374 4.62 5.60 -13.37
CA PHE A 374 3.75 6.36 -12.46
C PHE A 374 3.38 5.56 -11.21
N ALA A 375 3.59 6.16 -10.03
CA ALA A 375 3.19 5.59 -8.75
C ALA A 375 2.19 6.50 -8.02
N ALA A 376 0.92 6.09 -7.98
CA ALA A 376 -0.18 6.82 -7.37
C ALA A 376 -0.60 6.23 -6.02
N PHE A 377 -0.47 7.05 -4.99
CA PHE A 377 -0.88 6.79 -3.60
C PHE A 377 -1.97 7.78 -3.15
N GLU A 378 -2.83 8.20 -4.06
CA GLU A 378 -3.82 9.25 -3.83
C GLU A 378 -4.93 8.79 -2.85
N TYR A 379 -5.26 9.65 -1.88
CA TYR A 379 -6.27 9.38 -0.83
C TYR A 379 -5.98 8.11 0.01
N VAL A 380 -4.73 7.67 0.05
CA VAL A 380 -4.34 6.47 0.79
C VAL A 380 -4.17 6.76 2.27
N ILE A 381 -4.53 5.80 3.13
CA ILE A 381 -4.24 5.85 4.56
C ILE A 381 -3.18 4.80 4.88
N PHE A 382 -2.09 5.22 5.50
CA PHE A 382 -1.01 4.36 5.95
C PHE A 382 -0.89 4.39 7.48
N GLY A 383 -0.76 3.23 8.10
CA GLY A 383 -0.52 3.10 9.52
C GLY A 383 -1.78 3.18 10.39
N ASP A 384 -1.56 2.93 11.67
CA ASP A 384 -2.54 2.98 12.76
C ASP A 384 -2.03 3.81 13.95
N SER A 385 -1.03 4.66 13.71
CA SER A 385 -0.33 5.49 14.70
C SER A 385 0.67 4.74 15.59
N LEU A 386 0.98 3.47 15.30
CA LEU A 386 2.10 2.75 15.93
C LEU A 386 3.38 2.86 15.10
N ILE A 387 4.53 3.09 15.74
CA ILE A 387 5.84 3.24 15.07
C ILE A 387 6.27 2.02 14.25
N GLU A 388 5.91 0.81 14.69
CA GLU A 388 6.20 -0.45 14.00
C GLU A 388 5.50 -0.58 12.63
N ASN A 389 4.48 0.24 12.41
CA ASN A 389 3.68 0.31 11.19
C ASN A 389 4.06 1.53 10.34
N ARG A 390 5.21 2.17 10.61
CA ARG A 390 5.76 3.23 9.75
C ARG A 390 5.90 2.73 8.32
N THR A 391 5.51 3.57 7.36
CA THR A 391 5.66 3.24 5.94
C THR A 391 7.08 3.52 5.48
N ASP A 392 7.77 2.47 5.03
CA ASP A 392 9.18 2.52 4.66
C ASP A 392 9.37 2.19 3.18
N PHE A 393 10.01 3.11 2.46
CA PHE A 393 10.48 2.92 1.09
C PHE A 393 12.00 2.70 1.10
N ILE A 394 12.42 1.44 1.14
CA ILE A 394 13.83 1.08 1.35
C ILE A 394 14.42 0.51 0.06
N TYR A 395 15.43 1.20 -0.49
CA TYR A 395 16.01 0.88 -1.81
C TYR A 395 14.97 0.84 -2.93
N VAL A 396 13.87 1.59 -2.75
CA VAL A 396 12.84 1.77 -3.77
C VAL A 396 13.28 2.86 -4.72
N THR A 397 13.12 2.65 -6.02
CA THR A 397 13.46 3.65 -7.04
C THR A 397 12.21 4.12 -7.76
N PHE A 398 11.92 5.42 -7.67
CA PHE A 398 10.89 6.09 -8.46
C PHE A 398 11.59 6.78 -9.65
N LYS A 399 11.46 6.20 -10.85
CA LYS A 399 12.12 6.72 -12.06
C LYS A 399 11.35 7.86 -12.73
N ASP A 400 10.09 8.07 -12.39
CA ASP A 400 9.29 9.16 -12.95
C ASP A 400 8.26 9.64 -11.92
N PHE A 401 7.00 9.90 -12.27
CA PHE A 401 6.08 10.63 -11.39
C PHE A 401 5.58 9.78 -10.22
N SER A 402 5.60 10.35 -9.01
CA SER A 402 4.99 9.75 -7.83
C SER A 402 4.08 10.74 -7.13
N ASN A 403 2.88 10.29 -6.75
CA ASN A 403 1.84 11.13 -6.19
C ASN A 403 1.34 10.59 -4.84
N PHE A 404 1.46 11.41 -3.80
CA PHE A 404 0.99 11.16 -2.43
C PHE A 404 -0.06 12.20 -2.01
N ARG A 405 -0.81 12.71 -2.99
CA ARG A 405 -1.85 13.70 -2.76
C ARG A 405 -2.97 13.15 -1.86
N ASP A 406 -3.39 13.97 -0.91
CA ASP A 406 -4.46 13.67 0.04
C ASP A 406 -4.19 12.37 0.86
N THR A 407 -2.93 11.90 0.92
CA THR A 407 -2.51 10.72 1.69
C THR A 407 -2.38 11.03 3.19
N HIS A 408 -2.64 10.05 4.05
CA HIS A 408 -2.46 10.17 5.50
C HIS A 408 -1.52 9.09 6.06
N PHE A 409 -0.32 9.49 6.46
CA PHE A 409 0.68 8.63 7.12
C PHE A 409 0.54 8.73 8.64
N LYS A 410 -0.36 7.94 9.23
CA LYS A 410 -0.62 7.90 10.68
C LYS A 410 0.57 7.39 11.49
N SER A 411 1.33 6.45 10.94
CA SER A 411 2.51 5.85 11.60
C SER A 411 3.85 6.45 11.15
N GLY A 412 3.82 7.53 10.36
CA GLY A 412 5.01 8.17 9.80
C GLY A 412 5.46 7.56 8.46
N LEU A 413 6.48 8.17 7.87
CA LEU A 413 7.00 7.87 6.54
C LEU A 413 8.53 7.94 6.54
N SER A 414 9.17 7.05 5.78
CA SER A 414 10.61 7.15 5.48
C SER A 414 10.94 6.98 4.00
N PHE A 415 11.57 8.01 3.43
CA PHE A 415 12.22 8.01 2.12
C PHE A 415 13.76 8.06 2.21
N SER A 416 14.33 7.99 3.42
CA SER A 416 15.79 8.13 3.67
C SER A 416 16.68 7.19 2.84
N ARG A 417 16.12 6.08 2.33
CA ARG A 417 16.81 5.08 1.51
C ARG A 417 16.13 4.85 0.16
N ALA A 418 15.25 5.76 -0.26
CA ALA A 418 14.64 5.71 -1.58
C ALA A 418 15.50 6.48 -2.59
N ASN A 419 15.45 6.06 -3.85
CA ASN A 419 16.04 6.77 -4.98
C ASN A 419 14.91 7.49 -5.73
N LEU A 420 14.97 8.81 -5.77
CA LEU A 420 13.96 9.65 -6.42
C LEU A 420 14.62 10.35 -7.60
N LYS A 421 14.11 10.15 -8.83
CA LYS A 421 14.56 10.94 -9.99
C LYS A 421 14.02 12.37 -9.95
N GLN A 422 12.82 12.52 -9.41
CA GLN A 422 12.14 13.81 -9.17
C GLN A 422 11.35 13.74 -7.86
N GLU A 423 11.07 14.90 -7.30
CA GLU A 423 10.34 15.07 -6.05
C GLU A 423 8.89 14.57 -6.18
N PRO A 424 8.38 13.74 -5.25
CA PRO A 424 6.98 13.32 -5.25
C PRO A 424 6.02 14.48 -4.92
N ASN A 425 4.77 14.38 -5.38
CA ASN A 425 3.73 15.35 -5.02
C ASN A 425 3.09 15.01 -3.66
N PHE A 426 3.17 15.92 -2.68
CA PHE A 426 2.61 15.77 -1.33
C PHE A 426 1.44 16.73 -1.02
N LEU A 427 0.72 17.22 -2.03
CA LEU A 427 -0.39 18.13 -1.80
C LEU A 427 -1.43 17.55 -0.83
N ASN A 428 -1.79 18.29 0.21
CA ASN A 428 -2.72 17.89 1.28
C ASN A 428 -2.32 16.61 2.07
N THR A 429 -1.07 16.16 1.98
CA THR A 429 -0.62 15.01 2.76
C THR A 429 -0.60 15.33 4.26
N LYS A 430 -1.09 14.40 5.09
CA LYS A 430 -0.97 14.45 6.55
C LYS A 430 0.06 13.43 7.00
N ILE A 431 1.03 13.86 7.80
CA ILE A 431 2.17 13.02 8.21
C ILE A 431 2.34 13.09 9.72
N ASN A 432 2.49 11.95 10.36
CA ASN A 432 2.90 11.86 11.76
C ASN A 432 4.35 12.33 11.92
N THR A 433 4.54 13.39 12.71
CA THR A 433 5.84 14.04 12.89
C THR A 433 6.73 13.38 13.96
N GLU A 434 6.17 12.47 14.74
CA GLU A 434 6.90 11.71 15.74
C GLU A 434 7.82 10.68 15.10
N TYR A 435 7.29 9.94 14.12
CA TYR A 435 7.92 8.76 13.53
C TYR A 435 8.48 8.98 12.12
N THR A 436 8.53 10.22 11.65
CA THR A 436 9.08 10.59 10.34
C THR A 436 10.51 11.11 10.47
N ASP A 437 11.42 10.65 9.61
CA ASP A 437 12.82 11.04 9.65
C ASP A 437 13.08 12.41 9.00
N ARG A 438 14.24 12.99 9.31
CA ARG A 438 14.65 14.31 8.82
C ARG A 438 14.78 14.37 7.31
N GLU A 439 15.30 13.33 6.66
CA GLU A 439 15.51 13.31 5.21
C GLU A 439 14.17 13.36 4.48
N THR A 440 13.20 12.61 4.99
CA THR A 440 11.82 12.63 4.49
C THR A 440 11.22 14.03 4.53
N PHE A 441 11.36 14.76 5.64
CA PHE A 441 10.89 16.16 5.69
C PHE A 441 11.61 17.07 4.70
N ARG A 442 12.90 16.88 4.47
CA ARG A 442 13.65 17.64 3.46
C ARG A 442 13.15 17.37 2.05
N ILE A 443 12.87 16.12 1.71
CA ILE A 443 12.30 15.73 0.41
C ILE A 443 10.94 16.40 0.21
N ILE A 444 10.05 16.32 1.20
CA ILE A 444 8.72 16.93 1.12
C ILE A 444 8.83 18.45 1.00
N LYS A 445 9.69 19.08 1.80
CA LYS A 445 9.97 20.52 1.70
C LYS A 445 10.37 20.89 0.27
N ASN A 446 11.34 20.17 -0.31
CA ASN A 446 11.83 20.46 -1.66
C ASN A 446 10.71 20.32 -2.70
N SER A 447 9.86 19.28 -2.58
CA SER A 447 8.71 19.11 -3.48
C SER A 447 7.78 20.33 -3.54
N PHE A 448 7.55 20.99 -2.40
CA PHE A 448 6.74 22.22 -2.35
C PHE A 448 7.53 23.44 -2.82
N ASP A 449 8.83 23.50 -2.52
CA ASP A 449 9.71 24.57 -2.96
C ASP A 449 9.78 24.64 -4.50
N ASP A 450 9.82 23.48 -5.17
CA ASP A 450 9.96 23.33 -6.62
C ASP A 450 8.70 23.77 -7.39
N VAL A 451 7.53 23.54 -6.82
CA VAL A 451 6.24 24.04 -7.37
C VAL A 451 5.90 25.45 -6.91
N GLY A 452 6.78 26.10 -6.15
CA GLY A 452 6.62 27.47 -5.68
C GLY A 452 5.71 27.64 -4.45
N ASN A 453 5.22 26.56 -3.83
CA ASN A 453 4.38 26.61 -2.63
C ASN A 453 5.24 26.83 -1.36
N LYS A 454 5.70 28.06 -1.16
CA LYS A 454 6.64 28.40 -0.07
C LYS A 454 6.03 28.25 1.32
N LEU A 455 4.72 28.42 1.47
CA LEU A 455 4.05 28.28 2.77
C LEU A 455 4.12 26.84 3.29
N GLU A 456 3.75 25.85 2.48
CA GLU A 456 3.87 24.43 2.89
C GLU A 456 5.35 24.01 3.00
N ALA A 457 6.23 24.48 2.11
CA ALA A 457 7.66 24.21 2.23
C ALA A 457 8.24 24.69 3.59
N ASN A 458 7.86 25.88 4.06
CA ASN A 458 8.31 26.42 5.34
C ASN A 458 7.81 25.62 6.54
N LYS A 459 6.57 25.15 6.50
CA LYS A 459 6.00 24.26 7.52
C LYS A 459 6.80 22.95 7.62
N PHE A 460 7.11 22.31 6.48
CA PHE A 460 7.92 21.10 6.48
C PHE A 460 9.40 21.34 6.81
N PHE A 461 9.94 22.53 6.55
CA PHE A 461 11.26 22.92 7.03
C PHE A 461 11.31 22.98 8.58
N ALA A 462 10.26 23.50 9.22
CA ALA A 462 10.21 23.50 10.68
C ALA A 462 10.12 22.09 11.25
N GLU A 463 9.36 21.20 10.61
CA GLU A 463 9.34 19.78 10.97
C GLU A 463 10.70 19.10 10.74
N GLU A 464 11.42 19.42 9.65
CA GLU A 464 12.81 18.98 9.45
C GLU A 464 13.71 19.40 10.62
N MET A 465 13.59 20.65 11.09
CA MET A 465 14.38 21.17 12.21
C MET A 465 13.98 20.51 13.54
N LYS A 466 12.70 20.22 13.77
CA LYS A 466 12.24 19.46 14.93
C LYS A 466 12.81 18.04 14.93
N ALA A 467 12.82 17.36 13.78
CA ALA A 467 13.45 16.05 13.63
C ALA A 467 14.97 16.12 13.89
N TYR A 468 15.65 17.14 13.35
CA TYR A 468 17.08 17.36 13.61
C TYR A 468 17.38 17.59 15.10
N LYS A 469 16.50 18.29 15.83
CA LYS A 469 16.62 18.45 17.29
C LYS A 469 16.61 17.11 18.00
N LYS A 470 15.67 16.22 17.65
CA LYS A 470 15.56 14.89 18.24
C LYS A 470 16.85 14.09 18.01
N GLU A 471 17.40 14.12 16.80
CA GLU A 471 18.68 13.48 16.49
C GLU A 471 19.83 14.03 17.37
N LEU A 472 19.91 15.35 17.56
CA LEU A 472 20.93 15.97 18.42
C LEU A 472 20.80 15.59 19.89
N ASP A 473 19.56 15.45 20.37
CA ASP A 473 19.23 15.04 21.74
C ASP A 473 19.55 13.55 21.95
N GLU A 474 19.25 12.68 20.99
CA GLU A 474 19.64 11.26 21.02
C GLU A 474 21.17 11.09 21.06
N ILE A 475 21.90 11.85 20.25
CA ILE A 475 23.37 11.87 20.29
C ILE A 475 23.85 12.30 21.68
N LYS A 476 23.18 13.28 22.31
CA LYS A 476 23.52 13.75 23.66
C LYS A 476 23.29 12.67 24.72
N LEU A 477 22.20 11.92 24.62
CA LEU A 477 21.90 10.83 25.55
C LEU A 477 22.95 9.71 25.42
N LYS A 478 23.26 9.29 24.20
CA LYS A 478 24.33 8.31 23.93
C LYS A 478 25.69 8.78 24.44
N GLU A 479 26.00 10.08 24.31
CA GLU A 479 27.21 10.69 24.89
C GLU A 479 27.23 10.55 26.42
N ILE A 480 26.12 10.83 27.09
CA ILE A 480 26.01 10.74 28.56
C ILE A 480 26.16 9.29 29.03
N GLU A 481 25.49 8.34 28.37
CA GLU A 481 25.60 6.91 28.67
C GLU A 481 27.03 6.40 28.50
N TYR A 482 27.69 6.77 27.40
CA TYR A 482 29.08 6.41 27.16
C TYR A 482 30.02 6.96 28.25
N ILE A 483 29.88 8.23 28.64
CA ILE A 483 30.69 8.84 29.70
C ILE A 483 30.46 8.15 31.06
N LYS A 484 29.22 7.77 31.38
CA LYS A 484 28.91 6.98 32.59
C LYS A 484 29.65 5.64 32.56
N SER A 485 29.60 4.92 31.43
CA SER A 485 30.28 3.63 31.28
C SER A 485 31.81 3.69 31.42
N ILE A 486 32.44 4.82 31.05
CA ILE A 486 33.89 5.03 31.26
C ILE A 486 34.19 5.27 32.73
N LYS A 487 33.40 6.12 33.40
CA LYS A 487 33.60 6.44 34.83
C LYS A 487 33.47 5.21 35.73
N GLU A 488 32.66 4.24 35.31
CA GLU A 488 32.47 2.97 36.03
C GLU A 488 33.59 1.94 35.79
N ASN A 489 34.40 2.11 34.74
CA ASN A 489 35.44 1.14 34.34
C ASN A 489 36.90 1.54 34.67
N ASP A 490 37.08 2.64 35.40
CA ASP A 490 38.31 3.12 36.07
C ASP A 490 39.66 2.67 35.46
N ARG A 491 39.86 2.90 34.16
CA ARG A 491 41.18 2.82 33.52
C ARG A 491 41.41 4.04 32.65
N ASP A 492 42.64 4.54 32.74
CA ASP A 492 43.26 5.66 32.01
C ASP A 492 43.00 5.64 30.49
N ILE A 493 41.79 5.99 30.07
CA ILE A 493 41.50 6.29 28.67
C ILE A 493 41.73 7.79 28.50
N LYS A 494 42.95 8.12 28.11
CA LYS A 494 43.35 9.45 27.64
C LYS A 494 42.38 9.87 26.53
N TYR A 495 41.55 10.87 26.84
CA TYR A 495 40.51 11.42 25.97
C TYR A 495 41.06 11.73 24.57
N LYS A 496 40.85 10.84 23.59
CA LYS A 496 40.90 11.23 22.18
C LYS A 496 39.62 11.99 21.89
N LYS A 497 39.74 13.31 21.94
CA LYS A 497 38.73 14.33 21.63
C LYS A 497 38.25 14.13 20.20
N ASN A 498 37.29 13.22 20.00
CA ASN A 498 36.70 12.90 18.71
C ASN A 498 36.14 14.19 18.09
N GLU A 499 36.63 14.60 16.93
CA GLU A 499 36.22 15.83 16.24
C GLU A 499 34.70 15.91 16.03
N LYS A 500 34.08 14.74 15.80
CA LYS A 500 32.62 14.54 15.71
C LYS A 500 31.86 15.13 16.93
N TYR A 501 32.46 15.13 18.13
CA TYR A 501 31.84 15.70 19.34
C TYR A 501 31.90 17.23 19.40
N LYS A 502 32.94 17.84 18.82
CA LYS A 502 33.08 19.31 18.82
C LYS A 502 32.08 19.96 17.86
N GLU A 503 31.79 19.29 16.75
CA GLU A 503 30.75 19.70 15.79
C GLU A 503 29.36 19.67 16.42
N SER A 504 29.01 18.57 17.13
CA SER A 504 27.72 18.42 17.83
C SER A 504 27.39 19.60 18.76
N ARG A 505 28.35 20.07 19.58
CA ARG A 505 28.14 21.22 20.49
C ARG A 505 27.88 22.54 19.76
N ARG A 506 28.64 22.83 18.70
CA ARG A 506 28.46 24.06 17.91
C ARG A 506 27.10 24.06 17.21
N SER A 507 26.75 22.94 16.57
CA SER A 507 25.46 22.77 15.90
C SER A 507 24.28 22.93 16.87
N ARG A 508 24.38 22.37 18.10
CA ARG A 508 23.37 22.59 19.16
C ARG A 508 23.20 24.07 19.53
N TRP A 509 24.29 24.82 19.65
CA TRP A 509 24.21 26.24 20.01
C TRP A 509 23.55 27.06 18.90
N VAL A 510 23.97 26.87 17.65
CA VAL A 510 23.38 27.54 16.48
C VAL A 510 21.90 27.17 16.34
N PHE A 511 21.56 25.90 16.51
CA PHE A 511 20.18 25.42 16.47
C PHE A 511 19.32 26.09 17.54
N ASN A 512 19.77 26.11 18.79
CA ASN A 512 19.05 26.70 19.90
C ASN A 512 18.87 28.22 19.73
N ALA A 513 19.89 28.91 19.23
CA ALA A 513 19.81 30.33 18.94
C ALA A 513 18.74 30.63 17.87
N ASN A 514 18.74 29.91 16.74
CA ASN A 514 17.73 30.09 15.68
C ASN A 514 16.31 29.74 16.16
N ASN A 515 16.16 28.65 16.92
CA ASN A 515 14.87 28.27 17.49
C ASN A 515 14.33 29.34 18.45
N PHE A 516 15.19 29.87 19.32
CA PHE A 516 14.83 30.92 20.27
C PHE A 516 14.45 32.23 19.58
N ILE A 517 15.24 32.65 18.59
CA ILE A 517 15.07 33.95 17.93
C ILE A 517 13.82 33.97 17.04
N SER A 518 13.57 32.95 16.23
CA SER A 518 12.56 33.02 15.16
C SER A 518 11.74 31.74 14.94
N GLU A 519 11.92 30.70 15.76
CA GLU A 519 11.35 29.36 15.48
C GLU A 519 11.67 28.90 14.07
N PHE A 520 12.93 29.06 13.65
CA PHE A 520 13.35 28.77 12.28
C PHE A 520 12.56 29.58 11.25
N GLY A 521 12.22 30.83 11.55
CA GLY A 521 11.48 31.71 10.66
C GLY A 521 9.96 31.50 10.64
N GLU A 522 9.41 30.59 11.43
CA GLU A 522 7.95 30.46 11.59
C GLU A 522 7.33 31.66 12.32
N ASN A 523 8.11 32.37 13.15
CA ASN A 523 7.60 33.45 13.98
C ASN A 523 8.39 34.75 13.78
N TYR A 524 7.87 35.66 12.96
CA TYR A 524 8.49 36.97 12.73
C TYR A 524 8.26 37.96 13.88
N LEU A 525 7.28 37.72 14.76
CA LEU A 525 7.02 38.59 15.92
C LEU A 525 8.08 38.43 17.02
N ARG A 526 8.59 37.21 17.24
CA ARG A 526 9.67 36.95 18.20
C ARG A 526 10.92 37.79 17.96
N PRO A 527 11.54 37.80 16.76
CA PRO A 527 12.74 38.60 16.54
C PRO A 527 12.44 40.11 16.58
N ILE A 528 11.24 40.57 16.20
CA ILE A 528 10.81 41.98 16.38
C ILE A 528 10.77 42.35 17.87
N PHE A 529 10.16 41.49 18.69
CA PHE A 529 10.05 41.72 20.13
C PHE A 529 11.43 41.73 20.81
N ILE A 530 12.28 40.75 20.49
CA ILE A 530 13.67 40.69 20.99
C ILE A 530 14.45 41.93 20.53
N LEU A 531 14.28 42.37 19.28
CA LEU A 531 14.90 43.58 18.76
C LEU A 531 14.44 44.81 19.55
N THR A 532 13.14 44.94 19.81
CA THR A 532 12.57 46.06 20.56
C THR A 532 13.15 46.13 21.98
N ILE A 533 13.18 45.01 22.71
CA ILE A 533 13.79 44.93 24.04
C ILE A 533 15.28 45.28 23.96
N SER A 534 15.99 44.73 22.99
CA SER A 534 17.44 44.97 22.83
C SER A 534 17.74 46.46 22.56
N VAL A 535 16.89 47.14 21.78
CA VAL A 535 16.99 48.59 21.54
C VAL A 535 16.73 49.38 22.83
N VAL A 536 15.73 49.00 23.62
CA VAL A 536 15.45 49.65 24.93
C VAL A 536 16.64 49.50 25.87
N VAL A 537 17.16 48.27 26.02
CA VAL A 537 18.33 47.99 26.87
C VAL A 537 19.55 48.79 26.40
N TYR A 538 19.85 48.78 25.10
CA TYR A 538 20.95 49.57 24.55
C TYR A 538 20.76 51.08 24.82
N THR A 539 19.54 51.59 24.65
CA THR A 539 19.22 52.99 24.95
C THR A 539 19.47 53.32 26.42
N VAL A 540 19.03 52.46 27.35
CA VAL A 540 19.30 52.64 28.78
C VAL A 540 20.80 52.63 29.08
N ILE A 541 21.57 51.70 28.50
CA ILE A 541 23.04 51.65 28.66
C ILE A 541 23.68 52.95 28.15
N THR A 542 23.28 53.44 26.98
CA THR A 542 23.85 54.68 26.42
C THR A 542 23.45 55.92 27.22
N LEU A 543 22.22 55.98 27.75
CA LEU A 543 21.78 57.06 28.64
C LEU A 543 22.53 57.02 29.97
N TRP A 544 22.72 55.84 30.54
CA TRP A 544 23.47 55.64 31.76
C TRP A 544 24.93 56.02 31.58
N ASN A 545 25.58 55.57 30.51
CA ASN A 545 26.95 55.97 30.16
C ASN A 545 27.04 57.50 29.96
N LYS A 546 26.13 58.12 29.20
CA LYS A 546 26.12 59.57 29.02
C LYS A 546 25.91 60.31 30.34
N TYR A 547 25.01 59.84 31.20
CA TYR A 547 24.76 60.48 32.50
C TYR A 547 25.97 60.33 33.42
N TYR A 548 26.51 59.12 33.54
CA TYR A 548 27.60 58.79 34.45
C TYR A 548 28.91 59.46 34.04
N PHE A 549 29.29 59.39 32.76
CA PHE A 549 30.58 59.91 32.27
C PHE A 549 30.53 61.39 31.86
N LYS A 550 29.39 61.93 31.39
CA LYS A 550 29.30 63.34 30.97
C LYS A 550 28.96 64.28 32.12
N LYS A 551 28.23 63.83 33.14
CA LYS A 551 27.81 64.66 34.28
C LYS A 551 28.81 64.64 35.45
N ASN A 552 29.66 63.62 35.53
CA ASN A 552 30.80 63.57 36.45
C ASN A 552 32.14 63.65 35.66
N PRO A 553 32.52 64.83 35.12
CA PRO A 553 33.85 65.04 34.55
C PRO A 553 34.98 64.80 35.58
N TYR A 554 34.66 64.78 36.87
CA TYR A 554 35.55 64.42 37.98
C TYR A 554 36.04 62.96 37.94
N PHE A 555 35.42 62.07 37.18
CA PHE A 555 35.89 60.69 37.01
C PHE A 555 36.97 60.56 35.92
N THR A 556 37.05 61.53 35.00
CA THR A 556 38.04 61.54 33.90
C THR A 556 39.31 62.32 34.21
N SER A 557 39.33 63.16 35.25
CA SER A 557 40.55 63.81 35.73
C SER A 557 41.03 63.13 37.01
N TRP A 558 42.00 62.23 36.89
CA TRP A 558 42.78 61.70 38.02
C TRP A 558 43.42 62.80 38.90
N ASP A 559 43.47 64.06 38.43
CA ASP A 559 44.11 65.20 39.11
C ASP A 559 43.40 65.70 40.39
N TRP A 560 42.09 65.45 40.57
CA TRP A 560 41.38 65.91 41.77
C TRP A 560 41.50 64.93 42.96
N LEU A 561 41.61 63.63 42.71
CA LEU A 561 41.73 62.61 43.77
C LEU A 561 43.08 62.63 44.47
N ASN A 562 44.14 63.10 43.80
CA ASN A 562 45.48 63.21 44.36
C ASN A 562 45.69 64.41 45.30
N ASN A 563 44.75 65.36 45.39
CA ASN A 563 44.95 66.62 46.14
C ASN A 563 43.98 66.85 47.32
N ALA A 564 43.06 65.92 47.61
CA ALA A 564 42.17 66.03 48.76
C ALA A 564 42.56 65.04 49.87
N SER A 565 43.14 65.52 50.97
CA SER A 565 43.61 64.73 52.11
C SER A 565 42.55 63.85 52.82
N TRP A 566 41.26 64.03 52.49
CA TRP A 566 40.14 63.25 53.02
C TRP A 566 39.74 62.06 52.10
N SER A 567 40.21 62.02 50.85
CA SER A 567 39.92 60.90 49.92
C SER A 567 40.69 59.63 50.29
N LYS A 568 41.86 59.76 50.91
CA LYS A 568 42.73 58.64 51.30
C LYS A 568 42.06 57.67 52.29
N TRP A 569 41.26 58.19 53.22
CA TRP A 569 40.63 57.36 54.26
C TRP A 569 39.32 56.71 53.80
N TYR A 570 38.57 57.35 52.89
CA TYR A 570 37.33 56.77 52.35
C TYR A 570 37.62 55.72 51.25
N PHE A 571 38.71 55.89 50.49
CA PHE A 571 39.08 54.95 49.42
C PHE A 571 39.77 53.67 49.91
N GLU A 572 40.57 53.69 50.98
CA GLU A 572 41.25 52.49 51.51
C GLU A 572 40.28 51.38 51.97
N SER A 573 38.99 51.68 52.19
CA SER A 573 37.98 50.69 52.63
C SER A 573 37.10 50.13 51.50
N HIS A 574 37.11 50.71 50.30
CA HIS A 574 36.27 50.30 49.16
C HIS A 574 37.09 49.93 47.90
N GLU A 575 38.42 49.85 48.03
CA GLU A 575 39.38 49.63 46.93
C GLU A 575 39.39 48.20 46.36
N TYR A 576 38.62 47.25 46.90
CA TYR A 576 38.74 45.87 46.44
C TYR A 576 37.78 45.45 45.32
N PHE A 577 36.81 46.29 44.92
CA PHE A 577 35.78 45.84 43.96
C PHE A 577 35.69 46.64 42.65
N LEU A 578 36.23 47.86 42.55
CA LEU A 578 36.05 48.72 41.36
C LEU A 578 37.33 49.38 40.82
N SER A 579 38.47 49.35 41.52
CA SER A 579 39.77 49.81 41.01
C SER A 579 40.60 48.65 40.44
N CYS A 580 39.96 47.75 39.70
CA CYS A 580 40.70 46.76 38.93
C CYS A 580 41.38 47.48 37.76
N GLU A 581 42.64 47.86 37.92
CA GLU A 581 43.54 48.27 36.82
C GLU A 581 43.46 47.28 35.64
N GLY A 582 43.22 46.00 35.94
CA GLY A 582 42.93 44.97 34.94
C GLY A 582 41.63 45.16 34.14
N PHE A 583 40.57 45.76 34.70
CA PHE A 583 39.33 46.04 33.97
C PHE A 583 39.51 47.20 32.97
N ASP A 584 40.26 48.23 33.34
CA ASP A 584 40.55 49.35 32.43
C ASP A 584 41.45 48.89 31.27
N ILE A 585 42.48 48.08 31.56
CA ILE A 585 43.33 47.48 30.52
C ILE A 585 42.50 46.56 29.61
N PHE A 586 41.64 45.72 30.19
CA PHE A 586 40.81 44.79 29.43
C PHE A 586 39.77 45.51 28.58
N SER A 587 39.04 46.47 29.14
CA SER A 587 38.03 47.25 28.41
C SER A 587 38.65 48.14 27.34
N GLY A 588 39.80 48.76 27.62
CA GLY A 588 40.58 49.52 26.63
C GLY A 588 40.96 48.67 25.43
N PHE A 589 41.52 47.47 25.66
CA PHE A 589 41.87 46.53 24.59
C PHE A 589 40.67 46.17 23.69
N TRP A 590 39.53 45.83 24.28
CA TRP A 590 38.33 45.46 23.51
C TRP A 590 37.70 46.65 22.78
N ASN A 591 37.74 47.86 23.37
CA ASN A 591 37.25 49.07 22.72
C ASN A 591 38.15 49.48 21.54
N GLU A 592 39.47 49.37 21.66
CA GLU A 592 40.39 49.58 20.54
C GLU A 592 40.18 48.56 19.42
N LEU A 593 40.00 47.28 19.76
CA LEU A 593 39.63 46.26 18.77
C LEU A 593 38.32 46.61 18.05
N ALA A 594 37.30 47.07 18.80
CA ALA A 594 36.01 47.39 18.23
C ALA A 594 36.05 48.56 17.23
N ILE A 595 36.82 49.61 17.52
CA ILE A 595 36.99 50.78 16.62
C ILE A 595 37.62 50.38 15.29
N ASN A 596 38.43 49.33 15.27
CA ASN A 596 39.15 48.88 14.08
C ASN A 596 38.33 47.92 13.18
N ILE A 597 37.13 47.50 13.60
CA ILE A 597 36.28 46.60 12.82
C ILE A 597 35.43 47.42 11.82
N LEU A 598 35.81 47.38 10.54
CA LEU A 598 35.00 47.90 9.44
C LEU A 598 33.84 46.93 9.11
N PRO A 599 32.64 47.42 8.73
CA PRO A 599 32.24 48.81 8.52
C PRO A 599 31.76 49.55 9.79
N PHE A 600 31.75 48.89 10.95
CA PHE A 600 31.10 49.40 12.17
C PHE A 600 31.79 50.61 12.80
N ARG A 601 33.06 50.87 12.48
CA ARG A 601 33.84 52.02 12.94
C ARG A 601 33.07 53.35 12.89
N VAL A 602 32.34 53.61 11.80
CA VAL A 602 31.60 54.87 11.61
C VAL A 602 30.48 55.03 12.65
N PHE A 603 29.83 53.94 13.05
CA PHE A 603 28.71 53.95 14.00
C PHE A 603 29.14 53.98 15.47
N ILE A 604 30.43 53.76 15.74
CA ILE A 604 30.99 53.59 17.08
C ILE A 604 31.88 54.76 17.51
N LYS A 605 32.42 55.54 16.57
CA LYS A 605 33.45 56.58 16.82
C LYS A 605 33.06 57.64 17.87
N ASP A 606 31.78 57.93 18.04
CA ASP A 606 31.30 58.94 18.99
C ASP A 606 30.88 58.36 20.35
N ARG A 607 31.20 57.08 20.63
CA ARG A 607 30.76 56.31 21.80
C ARG A 607 31.91 55.97 22.75
N ASN A 608 32.62 57.00 23.22
CA ASN A 608 33.78 56.88 24.11
C ASN A 608 33.48 55.99 25.34
N GLY A 609 34.26 54.91 25.48
CA GLY A 609 34.24 54.01 26.64
C GLY A 609 33.24 52.85 26.58
N ILE A 610 32.39 52.77 25.55
CA ILE A 610 31.42 51.67 25.33
C ILE A 610 31.44 51.16 23.88
N GLU A 611 32.56 51.30 23.20
CA GLU A 611 32.73 50.97 21.79
C GLU A 611 32.49 49.48 21.52
N PHE A 612 33.07 48.61 22.35
CA PHE A 612 32.90 47.17 22.25
C PHE A 612 31.45 46.72 22.48
N ILE A 613 30.80 47.27 23.52
CA ILE A 613 29.39 46.98 23.80
C ILE A 613 28.51 47.42 22.63
N SER A 614 28.77 48.61 22.08
CA SER A 614 28.04 49.14 20.93
C SER A 614 28.21 48.24 19.71
N LEU A 615 29.43 47.78 19.41
CA LEU A 615 29.69 46.82 18.33
C LEU A 615 28.87 45.53 18.50
N PHE A 616 28.87 44.97 19.70
CA PHE A 616 28.11 43.75 19.99
C PHE A 616 26.60 43.94 19.73
N PHE A 617 26.02 45.05 20.19
CA PHE A 617 24.61 45.38 19.90
C PHE A 617 24.35 45.57 18.41
N TYR A 618 25.24 46.22 17.66
CA TYR A 618 25.06 46.38 16.21
C TYR A 618 25.09 45.04 15.46
N ILE A 619 26.02 44.14 15.81
CA ILE A 619 26.05 42.78 15.25
C ILE A 619 24.77 42.03 15.60
N TRP A 620 24.34 42.12 16.87
CA TRP A 620 23.10 41.51 17.34
C TRP A 620 21.87 42.04 16.60
N PHE A 621 21.75 43.36 16.40
CA PHE A 621 20.68 43.97 15.62
C PHE A 621 20.69 43.50 14.17
N ALA A 622 21.87 43.42 13.53
CA ALA A 622 21.98 42.90 12.17
C ALA A 622 21.47 41.45 12.06
N ILE A 623 21.82 40.60 13.03
CA ILE A 623 21.31 39.22 13.11
C ILE A 623 19.78 39.21 13.25
N LEU A 624 19.22 40.00 14.17
CA LEU A 624 17.77 40.06 14.39
C LEU A 624 17.02 40.60 13.18
N ILE A 625 17.51 41.68 12.55
CA ILE A 625 16.92 42.25 11.33
C ILE A 625 16.94 41.22 10.21
N TRP A 626 18.05 40.52 10.02
CA TRP A 626 18.14 39.44 9.04
C TRP A 626 17.13 38.32 9.31
N GLN A 627 16.98 37.91 10.56
CA GLN A 627 15.97 36.92 10.97
C GLN A 627 14.54 37.41 10.73
N ILE A 628 14.25 38.70 10.97
CA ILE A 628 12.96 39.32 10.62
C ILE A 628 12.72 39.25 9.11
N ILE A 629 13.71 39.65 8.29
CA ILE A 629 13.59 39.62 6.82
C ILE A 629 13.31 38.19 6.34
N ILE A 630 14.04 37.20 6.84
CA ILE A 630 13.82 35.79 6.49
C ILE A 630 12.41 35.36 6.90
N ALA A 631 11.99 35.62 8.15
CA ALA A 631 10.68 35.21 8.64
C ALA A 631 9.55 35.89 7.86
N VAL A 632 9.65 37.20 7.60
CA VAL A 632 8.66 37.94 6.79
C VAL A 632 8.61 37.41 5.36
N LYS A 633 9.76 37.17 4.71
CA LYS A 633 9.82 36.60 3.36
C LYS A 633 9.12 35.23 3.30
N ARG A 634 9.31 34.40 4.33
CA ARG A 634 8.67 33.09 4.47
C ARG A 634 7.15 33.17 4.64
N HIS A 635 6.64 34.23 5.26
CA HIS A 635 5.20 34.45 5.46
C HIS A 635 4.50 35.17 4.30
N THR A 636 5.23 35.91 3.47
CA THR A 636 4.65 36.79 2.45
C THR A 636 4.70 36.24 1.02
N GLN A 637 5.62 35.32 0.72
CA GLN A 637 5.67 34.66 -0.59
C GLN A 637 4.65 33.51 -0.61
N ARG A 638 3.51 33.74 -1.28
CA ARG A 638 2.50 32.73 -1.60
C ARG A 638 2.84 32.02 -2.90
#